data_AF-A0A6L2PCS1-F1
#
_entry.id   AF-A0A6L2PCS1-F1
#
_cell.length_a   1.000
_cell.length_b   1.000
_cell.length_c   1.000
_cell.angle_alpha   90.00
_cell.angle_beta   90.00
_cell.angle_gamma   90.00
#
_symmetry.space_group_name_H-M   'P 1'
#
loop_
_entity.id
_entity.type
_entity.pdbx_description
1 polymer ?
#
loop_
_entity_poly.entity_id
_entity_poly.type
_entity_poly.pdbx_seq_one_letter_code
_entity_poly.pdbx_strand_id
1 'polypeptide(L)'
;MAPRNKVHPGRQKVKTWKIRIMWNKEGNKHGEKRSGLCSGQKIILVIKSASARTQILDMCIMYHCFILRAAAHSMQSNNMLIALCICCSLYSNAGCWLLEFNLRQGNKTKTITVVCAPQSFPRMIYIHIDNCRDLANKVSSVIFQSGPNADEVYKLRQVEVENRSTGWVSCPVLDASHSVVRLELKGPDNSLRLRQIRVLGEVEGESLKLGHQHSAQTIQQRNCETETLRVFRLITSQVFGKLILGDQLVDNEVGEGKAEGEESNDLKEHMVGILFSRSKLTHLQKQVCMHIVQAIRKEVSRVREEWESLLCSAQTAPSGGSSSSSHSVDTPKSADTYCFEMLLMVLALSGSSVGRAYLSHQYGLLRDLLSLLHTGSARVQRQVTSLLRRMLPEISPAVLGSVMGVDRLPPADFSIVSAANKAPQEIEPQFDIHRLGILDVFLSCVAKALTVQVKVKGKDASGGKGLTTVTLATSIHPRDFVGSRWWLRGCITRKLAEVIIQLLKDMAAGKLSEAWANVTKGAVAENILNLTKLEDSHRTPSECLHTPTLWLALASLCVLDSEHVERLSSGQWSGTADGQPAPPRPTCSNHDDGETGAIIQCNVCGNLCADCDRFLHLHRRTHIHQRQVCKEEEEAIKVDLHEGCGRTKLFWVMALADSCTLKAMVEFREGARSKPAGVTSGVCRFCGTTGNSGLLAIGNICADQECQEHARNACNKLQPCGHMCGGIKGEVVCLPCLHGCSSKLALKQDADDMCMICFTEALSCAPAIQLKCGHVFHYHCCRCVLMKRWAGPRITFAFSQCPICKCNIEHQVLSELLVPVKELYEDVQRKALMRLEYEGLHKVEAITTPGARFYNDPASYAMDRYAYYVCYKCNKAYYGGEARCDAEVGEEYDPTELVCGACSDVSRAQMCPKHGTDFLEYKCRYCCSVAVFFCFGTTHFCNACHDDFQRVTNIPRLELPSCPAGPKAKQLEGEECPLHVKHPPTGEEFALGCGVCRNAHTF
;
A
#
# COMPACT_ATOMS: atom_id res chain seq x y z
N MET A 1 6.35 -14.54 -51.41
CA MET A 1 5.59 -15.30 -52.44
C MET A 1 5.50 -16.76 -52.02
N ALA A 2 4.49 -17.51 -52.48
CA ALA A 2 4.36 -18.96 -52.30
C ALA A 2 3.91 -19.61 -53.62
N PRO A 3 4.33 -20.84 -53.93
CA PRO A 3 3.46 -22.04 -53.79
C PRO A 3 4.20 -23.21 -53.09
N ARG A 4 3.60 -24.28 -52.51
CA ARG A 4 2.61 -25.29 -52.99
C ARG A 4 3.14 -26.14 -54.16
N ASN A 5 2.98 -27.48 -54.24
CA ASN A 5 2.37 -28.48 -53.33
C ASN A 5 2.72 -29.95 -53.73
N LYS A 6 3.03 -30.83 -52.76
CA LYS A 6 2.82 -32.33 -52.73
C LYS A 6 3.49 -33.17 -53.86
N VAL A 7 3.66 -34.51 -53.83
CA VAL A 7 2.78 -35.66 -53.45
C VAL A 7 3.60 -36.93 -53.03
N HIS A 8 3.13 -37.66 -51.99
CA HIS A 8 3.20 -39.11 -51.61
C HIS A 8 4.27 -40.13 -52.15
N PRO A 9 4.41 -41.36 -51.57
CA PRO A 9 4.16 -41.87 -50.19
C PRO A 9 5.26 -42.85 -49.64
N GLY A 10 5.12 -43.31 -48.38
CA GLY A 10 5.37 -44.75 -48.05
C GLY A 10 6.40 -45.15 -46.97
N ARG A 11 5.92 -45.84 -45.92
CA ARG A 11 6.58 -46.83 -45.02
C ARG A 11 8.01 -46.58 -44.47
N GLN A 12 8.13 -46.49 -43.14
CA GLN A 12 9.40 -46.64 -42.39
C GLN A 12 9.48 -47.98 -41.63
N LYS A 13 10.70 -48.50 -41.43
CA LYS A 13 11.05 -49.44 -40.33
C LYS A 13 12.57 -49.48 -40.06
N VAL A 14 12.96 -49.57 -38.78
CA VAL A 14 14.29 -50.00 -38.23
C VAL A 14 15.49 -48.99 -38.15
N LYS A 15 15.64 -48.39 -36.95
CA LYS A 15 16.84 -48.23 -36.04
C LYS A 15 18.20 -47.56 -36.45
N THR A 16 18.69 -46.70 -35.51
CA THR A 16 20.10 -46.46 -35.01
C THR A 16 21.17 -45.81 -35.92
N TRP A 17 22.19 -45.02 -35.48
CA TRP A 17 22.70 -44.40 -34.19
C TRP A 17 23.13 -42.90 -34.47
N LYS A 18 24.16 -42.16 -33.95
CA LYS A 18 25.28 -42.22 -32.95
C LYS A 18 25.88 -40.78 -32.68
N ILE A 19 26.98 -40.65 -31.89
CA ILE A 19 27.94 -39.48 -31.77
C ILE A 19 27.43 -38.24 -30.95
N ARG A 20 28.20 -37.45 -30.14
CA ARG A 20 29.57 -37.52 -29.52
C ARG A 20 29.49 -37.21 -27.98
N ILE A 21 30.16 -36.31 -27.20
CA ILE A 21 31.23 -35.27 -27.29
C ILE A 21 32.10 -35.25 -25.99
N MET A 22 33.39 -35.58 -26.10
CA MET A 22 34.63 -35.03 -25.46
C MET A 22 34.83 -34.88 -23.91
N TRP A 23 36.01 -34.37 -23.52
CA TRP A 23 36.78 -34.65 -22.27
C TRP A 23 37.64 -33.42 -21.86
N ASN A 24 37.98 -33.25 -20.57
CA ASN A 24 39.36 -32.96 -20.11
C ASN A 24 39.61 -33.20 -18.59
N LYS A 25 40.84 -33.01 -18.09
CA LYS A 25 41.36 -33.36 -16.74
C LYS A 25 41.64 -32.16 -15.81
N GLU A 26 41.60 -32.39 -14.48
CA GLU A 26 42.67 -32.08 -13.48
C GLU A 26 42.32 -32.67 -12.07
N GLY A 27 43.10 -32.58 -10.97
CA GLY A 27 44.40 -31.91 -10.73
C GLY A 27 45.11 -32.30 -9.40
N ASN A 28 44.81 -31.62 -8.27
CA ASN A 28 45.63 -31.53 -7.04
C ASN A 28 44.98 -32.11 -5.74
N LYS A 29 45.56 -32.00 -4.52
CA LYS A 29 46.78 -32.64 -3.94
C LYS A 29 46.95 -32.31 -2.42
N HIS A 30 47.00 -33.31 -1.52
CA HIS A 30 47.42 -33.28 -0.08
C HIS A 30 46.73 -32.29 0.92
N GLY A 31 46.73 -32.51 2.25
CA GLY A 31 47.14 -33.69 3.05
C GLY A 31 47.15 -33.47 4.59
N GLU A 32 47.33 -34.56 5.36
CA GLU A 32 47.58 -34.65 6.83
C GLU A 32 46.41 -34.26 7.80
N LYS A 33 46.31 -34.72 9.08
CA LYS A 33 47.20 -35.56 9.94
C LYS A 33 46.41 -36.46 10.95
N ARG A 34 47.14 -37.35 11.63
CA ARG A 34 46.80 -38.44 12.63
C ARG A 34 45.84 -38.03 13.78
N SER A 35 45.17 -38.90 14.55
CA SER A 35 45.43 -40.29 15.05
C SER A 35 44.11 -41.08 15.37
N GLY A 36 44.05 -42.37 15.79
CA GLY A 36 45.05 -43.46 15.83
C GLY A 36 44.60 -44.71 16.66
N LEU A 37 44.77 -45.93 16.09
CA LEU A 37 44.59 -47.30 16.67
C LEU A 37 43.13 -47.71 17.06
N CYS A 38 42.73 -49.00 17.06
CA CYS A 38 43.46 -50.26 16.84
C CYS A 38 42.64 -51.35 16.07
N SER A 39 43.34 -52.35 15.49
CA SER A 39 42.94 -53.74 15.08
C SER A 39 41.49 -54.10 14.69
N GLY A 40 41.20 -54.78 13.56
CA GLY A 40 42.09 -55.21 12.47
C GLY A 40 41.44 -56.15 11.41
N GLN A 41 41.87 -56.00 10.14
CA GLN A 41 41.85 -56.93 8.97
C GLN A 41 40.66 -57.92 8.80
N LYS A 42 39.96 -57.97 7.64
CA LYS A 42 40.51 -58.19 6.27
C LYS A 42 39.72 -57.47 5.16
N ILE A 43 40.31 -57.42 3.96
CA ILE A 43 39.80 -56.76 2.74
C ILE A 43 39.93 -57.72 1.54
N ILE A 44 38.97 -57.70 0.60
CA ILE A 44 39.19 -57.74 -0.87
C ILE A 44 37.88 -57.40 -1.64
N LEU A 45 38.06 -56.84 -2.83
CA LEU A 45 37.18 -56.11 -3.78
C LEU A 45 35.78 -56.69 -4.11
N VAL A 46 34.84 -56.01 -4.80
CA VAL A 46 34.34 -54.60 -4.92
C VAL A 46 33.52 -54.43 -6.21
N ILE A 47 32.26 -53.96 -6.13
CA ILE A 47 31.53 -53.15 -7.16
C ILE A 47 30.61 -52.14 -6.40
N LYS A 48 30.29 -50.98 -7.02
CA LYS A 48 29.53 -49.83 -6.47
C LYS A 48 27.99 -50.05 -6.53
N SER A 49 27.07 -49.27 -5.91
CA SER A 49 27.12 -47.89 -5.37
C SER A 49 25.96 -47.56 -4.38
N ALA A 50 26.20 -46.60 -3.45
CA ALA A 50 25.24 -45.76 -2.69
C ALA A 50 24.11 -46.45 -1.87
N SER A 51 24.16 -46.46 -0.53
CA SER A 51 23.93 -45.33 0.42
C SER A 51 22.49 -44.79 0.39
N ALA A 52 21.56 -45.11 1.30
CA ALA A 52 21.53 -45.17 2.78
C ALA A 52 21.25 -43.83 3.49
N ARG A 53 19.99 -43.63 3.91
CA ARG A 53 19.52 -42.66 4.92
C ARG A 53 18.24 -43.21 5.58
N THR A 54 18.39 -44.04 6.62
CA THR A 54 17.28 -44.71 7.30
C THR A 54 17.41 -44.51 8.81
N GLN A 55 16.85 -43.42 9.34
CA GLN A 55 16.69 -43.16 10.79
C GLN A 55 15.88 -41.89 11.15
N ILE A 56 15.45 -41.09 10.17
CA ILE A 56 14.60 -39.89 10.38
C ILE A 56 13.13 -40.14 9.95
N LEU A 57 12.83 -41.29 9.33
CA LEU A 57 11.46 -41.61 8.88
C LEU A 57 10.51 -42.01 10.03
N ASP A 58 11.03 -42.70 11.05
CA ASP A 58 10.20 -43.47 11.98
C ASP A 58 9.42 -42.59 12.98
N MET A 59 9.92 -41.40 13.32
CA MET A 59 9.14 -40.40 14.09
C MET A 59 8.02 -39.74 13.25
N CYS A 60 8.26 -39.48 11.96
CA CYS A 60 7.24 -38.86 11.10
C CYS A 60 6.05 -39.78 10.83
N ILE A 61 6.28 -41.10 10.78
CA ILE A 61 5.23 -42.10 10.52
C ILE A 61 4.21 -42.15 11.67
N MET A 62 4.65 -42.02 12.93
CA MET A 62 3.77 -42.04 14.11
C MET A 62 2.69 -40.95 14.07
N TYR A 63 3.07 -39.69 13.81
CA TYR A 63 2.11 -38.57 13.73
C TYR A 63 1.21 -38.65 12.49
N HIS A 64 1.74 -39.09 11.35
CA HIS A 64 0.95 -39.20 10.12
C HIS A 64 -0.19 -40.24 10.24
N CYS A 65 0.00 -41.28 11.07
CA CYS A 65 -1.01 -42.28 11.37
C CYS A 65 -2.17 -41.76 12.25
N PHE A 66 -1.98 -40.70 13.04
CA PHE A 66 -3.05 -40.18 13.91
C PHE A 66 -4.07 -39.34 13.13
N ILE A 67 -3.59 -38.45 12.25
CA ILE A 67 -4.45 -37.65 11.35
C ILE A 67 -5.19 -38.57 10.36
N LEU A 68 -4.53 -39.61 9.84
CA LEU A 68 -5.18 -40.62 9.01
C LEU A 68 -6.20 -41.48 9.77
N ARG A 69 -6.08 -41.66 11.09
CA ARG A 69 -7.11 -42.32 11.92
C ARG A 69 -8.35 -41.44 12.11
N ALA A 70 -8.19 -40.13 12.31
CA ALA A 70 -9.33 -39.21 12.37
C ALA A 70 -10.11 -39.18 11.04
N ALA A 71 -9.40 -39.08 9.91
CA ALA A 71 -10.00 -39.19 8.58
C ALA A 71 -10.68 -40.57 8.36
N ALA A 72 -10.04 -41.67 8.77
CA ALA A 72 -10.62 -43.01 8.65
C ALA A 72 -11.90 -43.20 9.47
N HIS A 73 -12.01 -42.60 10.66
CA HIS A 73 -13.26 -42.64 11.45
C HIS A 73 -14.44 -41.96 10.75
N SER A 74 -14.20 -40.85 10.05
CA SER A 74 -15.22 -40.22 9.20
C SER A 74 -15.60 -41.08 7.98
N MET A 75 -14.63 -41.84 7.43
CA MET A 75 -14.85 -42.70 6.25
C MET A 75 -15.38 -44.11 6.56
N GLN A 76 -15.49 -44.52 7.83
CA GLN A 76 -16.01 -45.85 8.22
C GLN A 76 -17.54 -45.98 8.13
N SER A 77 -18.27 -44.92 7.79
CA SER A 77 -19.74 -44.88 7.72
C SER A 77 -20.35 -45.25 6.35
N ASN A 78 -19.55 -45.69 5.36
CA ASN A 78 -20.07 -46.39 4.17
C ASN A 78 -18.99 -47.33 3.56
N ASN A 79 -19.11 -48.63 3.83
CA ASN A 79 -18.30 -49.64 3.14
C ASN A 79 -18.65 -49.70 1.65
N MET A 80 -17.63 -49.64 0.78
CA MET A 80 -17.19 -50.77 -0.07
C MET A 80 -16.41 -50.33 -1.34
N LEU A 81 -15.29 -50.99 -1.64
CA LEU A 81 -14.56 -50.80 -2.90
C LEU A 81 -15.27 -51.46 -4.09
N ILE A 82 -15.30 -50.79 -5.24
CA ILE A 82 -15.50 -51.41 -6.56
C ILE A 82 -14.46 -50.86 -7.55
N ALA A 83 -13.76 -51.76 -8.25
CA ALA A 83 -12.79 -51.44 -9.31
C ALA A 83 -12.90 -52.52 -10.41
N LEU A 84 -12.89 -52.22 -11.72
CA LEU A 84 -12.46 -51.00 -12.42
C LEU A 84 -13.07 -50.96 -13.84
N CYS A 85 -12.77 -49.90 -14.61
CA CYS A 85 -12.81 -49.84 -16.07
C CYS A 85 -14.18 -49.96 -16.78
N ILE A 86 -14.94 -48.87 -16.64
CA ILE A 86 -15.80 -48.35 -17.71
C ILE A 86 -15.01 -48.29 -19.04
N CYS A 87 -15.61 -48.71 -20.15
CA CYS A 87 -15.02 -48.62 -21.49
C CYS A 87 -15.75 -47.61 -22.38
N CYS A 88 -15.94 -46.39 -21.86
CA CYS A 88 -16.16 -45.21 -22.68
C CYS A 88 -14.88 -44.88 -23.45
N SER A 89 -14.66 -45.59 -24.55
CA SER A 89 -14.12 -44.92 -25.73
C SER A 89 -15.13 -43.83 -26.08
N LEU A 90 -14.65 -42.61 -26.39
CA LEU A 90 -15.43 -41.36 -26.45
C LEU A 90 -15.63 -40.67 -25.07
N TYR A 91 -14.66 -39.81 -24.71
CA TYR A 91 -15.03 -38.39 -24.59
C TYR A 91 -15.00 -37.82 -26.02
N SER A 92 -16.16 -37.76 -26.67
CA SER A 92 -16.39 -36.91 -27.85
C SER A 92 -17.08 -35.64 -27.40
N ASN A 93 -16.86 -34.53 -28.11
CA ASN A 93 -17.64 -33.29 -27.91
C ASN A 93 -19.02 -33.41 -28.58
N ALA A 94 -19.76 -34.48 -28.28
CA ALA A 94 -21.10 -34.76 -28.77
C ALA A 94 -21.80 -35.77 -27.84
N GLY A 95 -23.01 -35.46 -27.38
CA GLY A 95 -23.92 -36.33 -26.62
C GLY A 95 -23.53 -36.59 -25.16
N CYS A 96 -24.36 -36.13 -24.21
CA CYS A 96 -24.18 -36.43 -22.77
C CYS A 96 -24.75 -37.80 -22.41
N TRP A 97 -23.94 -38.68 -21.81
CA TRP A 97 -24.37 -39.98 -21.28
C TRP A 97 -24.32 -39.93 -19.75
N LEU A 98 -25.46 -40.18 -19.08
CA LEU A 98 -25.55 -40.10 -17.62
C LEU A 98 -25.48 -41.50 -17.00
N LEU A 99 -24.66 -41.65 -15.96
CA LEU A 99 -24.47 -42.89 -15.21
C LEU A 99 -24.87 -42.66 -13.75
N GLU A 100 -26.09 -43.04 -13.40
CA GLU A 100 -26.62 -42.91 -12.04
C GLU A 100 -26.48 -44.22 -11.24
N PHE A 101 -25.94 -44.08 -10.02
CA PHE A 101 -25.68 -45.18 -9.09
C PHE A 101 -26.64 -45.13 -7.90
N ASN A 102 -27.86 -45.65 -8.09
CA ASN A 102 -28.85 -45.76 -7.03
C ASN A 102 -28.61 -47.03 -6.18
N LEU A 103 -28.01 -46.86 -5.00
CA LEU A 103 -27.75 -47.92 -4.02
C LEU A 103 -28.74 -47.86 -2.84
N ARG A 104 -29.84 -48.60 -2.90
CA ARG A 104 -30.68 -48.84 -1.71
C ARG A 104 -29.98 -49.85 -0.79
N GLN A 105 -29.62 -49.43 0.43
CA GLN A 105 -29.09 -50.34 1.44
C GLN A 105 -30.16 -51.40 1.83
N GLY A 106 -29.70 -52.59 2.24
CA GLY A 106 -30.57 -53.68 2.74
C GLY A 106 -30.80 -54.86 1.79
N ASN A 107 -30.37 -54.81 0.52
CA ASN A 107 -30.62 -55.89 -0.45
C ASN A 107 -29.32 -56.46 -1.07
N LYS A 108 -29.31 -57.75 -1.41
CA LYS A 108 -28.16 -58.46 -2.02
C LYS A 108 -27.97 -58.19 -3.53
N THR A 109 -28.76 -57.29 -4.08
CA THR A 109 -28.69 -56.86 -5.49
C THR A 109 -27.91 -55.55 -5.59
N LYS A 110 -27.04 -55.40 -6.59
CA LYS A 110 -26.43 -54.12 -6.99
C LYS A 110 -26.95 -53.73 -8.37
N THR A 111 -27.22 -52.44 -8.58
CA THR A 111 -27.85 -51.96 -9.81
C THR A 111 -26.97 -50.92 -10.51
N ILE A 112 -26.85 -51.04 -11.84
CA ILE A 112 -26.18 -50.05 -12.71
C ILE A 112 -27.21 -49.59 -13.73
N THR A 113 -27.43 -48.27 -13.85
CA THR A 113 -28.31 -47.70 -14.88
C THR A 113 -27.48 -46.88 -15.85
N VAL A 114 -27.65 -47.13 -17.15
CA VAL A 114 -27.01 -46.40 -18.26
C VAL A 114 -28.10 -45.61 -18.97
N VAL A 115 -28.05 -44.29 -18.90
CA VAL A 115 -28.99 -43.39 -19.60
C VAL A 115 -28.32 -42.88 -20.88
N CYS A 116 -28.99 -43.06 -22.00
CA CYS A 116 -28.48 -42.64 -23.30
C CYS A 116 -28.66 -41.13 -23.52
N ALA A 117 -27.82 -40.55 -24.36
CA ALA A 117 -28.02 -39.18 -24.82
C ALA A 117 -29.33 -39.09 -25.65
N PRO A 118 -29.97 -37.91 -25.74
CA PRO A 118 -31.03 -37.68 -26.71
C PRO A 118 -30.60 -38.12 -28.12
N GLN A 119 -31.54 -38.67 -28.90
CA GLN A 119 -31.29 -39.20 -30.25
C GLN A 119 -30.26 -40.35 -30.34
N SER A 120 -29.95 -41.00 -29.21
CA SER A 120 -29.04 -42.15 -29.14
C SER A 120 -29.76 -43.38 -28.58
N PHE A 121 -29.77 -44.48 -29.33
CA PHE A 121 -30.58 -45.67 -29.05
C PHE A 121 -29.69 -46.92 -28.88
N PRO A 122 -29.71 -47.58 -27.72
CA PRO A 122 -28.91 -48.77 -27.47
C PRO A 122 -29.51 -49.97 -28.22
N ARG A 123 -28.66 -50.76 -28.90
CA ARG A 123 -29.05 -51.96 -29.65
C ARG A 123 -28.52 -53.25 -29.02
N MET A 124 -27.32 -53.19 -28.43
CA MET A 124 -26.68 -54.33 -27.76
C MET A 124 -25.92 -53.86 -26.52
N ILE A 125 -26.04 -54.60 -25.41
CA ILE A 125 -25.16 -54.46 -24.25
C ILE A 125 -24.33 -55.72 -24.05
N TYR A 126 -23.05 -55.53 -23.69
CA TYR A 126 -22.07 -56.56 -23.40
C TYR A 126 -21.40 -56.27 -22.05
N ILE A 127 -21.25 -57.29 -21.22
CA ILE A 127 -20.54 -57.22 -19.95
C ILE A 127 -19.48 -58.32 -19.86
N HIS A 128 -18.31 -58.01 -19.30
CA HIS A 128 -17.26 -59.00 -19.06
C HIS A 128 -17.23 -59.40 -17.58
N ILE A 129 -17.42 -60.70 -17.32
CA ILE A 129 -17.34 -61.33 -16.00
C ILE A 129 -16.13 -62.28 -15.97
N ASP A 130 -15.50 -62.43 -14.81
CA ASP A 130 -14.37 -63.35 -14.63
C ASP A 130 -14.32 -63.89 -13.19
N ASN A 131 -15.27 -64.78 -12.88
CA ASN A 131 -15.38 -65.42 -11.56
C ASN A 131 -14.16 -66.31 -11.22
N CYS A 132 -13.34 -66.65 -12.22
CA CYS A 132 -12.06 -67.34 -12.03
C CYS A 132 -10.98 -66.45 -11.43
N ARG A 133 -10.89 -65.17 -11.84
CA ARG A 133 -9.95 -64.20 -11.27
C ARG A 133 -10.52 -63.42 -10.08
N ASP A 134 -11.83 -63.20 -10.04
CA ASP A 134 -12.49 -62.33 -9.05
C ASP A 134 -13.15 -63.14 -7.91
N LEU A 135 -12.34 -64.01 -7.29
CA LEU A 135 -12.77 -65.09 -6.40
C LEU A 135 -13.60 -64.67 -5.17
N ALA A 136 -13.49 -63.42 -4.72
CA ALA A 136 -14.19 -62.83 -3.57
C ALA A 136 -15.09 -61.63 -3.95
N ASN A 137 -15.46 -61.52 -5.23
CA ASN A 137 -16.37 -60.49 -5.74
C ASN A 137 -17.27 -61.07 -6.86
N LYS A 138 -17.72 -62.32 -6.72
CA LYS A 138 -18.28 -63.09 -7.83
C LYS A 138 -19.68 -62.61 -8.22
N VAL A 139 -19.94 -62.57 -9.53
CA VAL A 139 -21.30 -62.35 -10.05
C VAL A 139 -21.94 -63.71 -10.30
N SER A 140 -23.01 -64.03 -9.57
CA SER A 140 -23.75 -65.30 -9.73
C SER A 140 -24.99 -65.17 -10.63
N SER A 141 -25.54 -63.96 -10.79
CA SER A 141 -26.71 -63.71 -11.64
C SER A 141 -26.71 -62.28 -12.15
N VAL A 142 -27.16 -62.10 -13.40
CA VAL A 142 -27.38 -60.80 -14.05
C VAL A 142 -28.77 -60.75 -14.65
N ILE A 143 -29.51 -59.68 -14.37
CA ILE A 143 -30.75 -59.33 -15.06
C ILE A 143 -30.51 -58.08 -15.89
N PHE A 144 -30.76 -58.19 -17.19
CA PHE A 144 -30.77 -57.10 -18.15
C PHE A 144 -32.20 -56.53 -18.25
N GLN A 145 -32.31 -55.21 -18.16
CA GLN A 145 -33.55 -54.44 -18.29
C GLN A 145 -33.32 -53.26 -19.25
N SER A 146 -34.39 -52.76 -19.87
CA SER A 146 -34.35 -51.55 -20.69
C SER A 146 -35.71 -50.86 -20.74
N GLY A 147 -35.73 -49.56 -20.98
CA GLY A 147 -36.98 -48.81 -21.11
C GLY A 147 -36.81 -47.43 -21.74
N PRO A 148 -37.91 -46.69 -21.97
CA PRO A 148 -37.89 -45.34 -22.51
C PRO A 148 -37.26 -44.32 -21.55
N ASN A 149 -37.35 -44.54 -20.22
CA ASN A 149 -36.80 -43.68 -19.17
C ASN A 149 -36.27 -44.53 -17.99
N ALA A 150 -35.88 -43.88 -16.88
CA ALA A 150 -35.25 -44.56 -15.74
C ALA A 150 -36.24 -45.23 -14.77
N ASP A 151 -37.50 -44.82 -14.76
CA ASP A 151 -38.51 -45.33 -13.83
C ASP A 151 -39.28 -46.50 -14.47
N GLU A 152 -39.60 -46.39 -15.76
CA GLU A 152 -40.25 -47.42 -16.57
C GLU A 152 -39.20 -48.28 -17.28
N VAL A 153 -38.83 -49.42 -16.69
CA VAL A 153 -37.90 -50.39 -17.31
C VAL A 153 -38.45 -51.82 -17.34
N TYR A 154 -38.28 -52.49 -18.47
CA TYR A 154 -38.78 -53.83 -18.74
C TYR A 154 -37.64 -54.86 -18.74
N LYS A 155 -37.89 -56.05 -18.20
CA LYS A 155 -36.90 -57.14 -18.12
C LYS A 155 -36.68 -57.80 -19.48
N LEU A 156 -35.48 -57.64 -20.05
CA LEU A 156 -35.07 -58.26 -21.32
C LEU A 156 -34.63 -59.72 -21.15
N ARG A 157 -33.71 -59.96 -20.22
CA ARG A 157 -33.03 -61.27 -20.06
C ARG A 157 -32.55 -61.45 -18.63
N GLN A 158 -32.57 -62.69 -18.13
CA GLN A 158 -31.80 -63.09 -16.96
C GLN A 158 -30.77 -64.14 -17.39
N VAL A 159 -29.57 -64.07 -16.80
CA VAL A 159 -28.47 -65.00 -17.01
C VAL A 159 -27.93 -65.38 -15.64
N GLU A 160 -28.08 -66.64 -15.24
CA GLU A 160 -27.31 -67.20 -14.14
C GLU A 160 -25.87 -67.44 -14.61
N VAL A 161 -24.91 -67.15 -13.74
CA VAL A 161 -23.50 -67.02 -14.11
C VAL A 161 -22.67 -67.98 -13.25
N GLU A 162 -22.00 -68.92 -13.92
CA GLU A 162 -21.26 -69.98 -13.24
C GLU A 162 -20.11 -69.48 -12.36
N ASN A 163 -19.84 -70.20 -11.27
CA ASN A 163 -18.73 -69.93 -10.35
C ASN A 163 -17.32 -69.98 -10.98
N ARG A 164 -17.19 -70.45 -12.23
CA ARG A 164 -15.96 -70.48 -13.04
C ARG A 164 -16.11 -69.80 -14.41
N SER A 165 -17.15 -68.97 -14.59
CA SER A 165 -17.34 -68.23 -15.85
C SER A 165 -16.21 -67.22 -16.09
N THR A 166 -15.72 -67.15 -17.33
CA THR A 166 -14.88 -66.05 -17.81
C THR A 166 -15.24 -65.70 -19.25
N GLY A 167 -15.43 -64.40 -19.53
CA GLY A 167 -15.75 -63.90 -20.87
C GLY A 167 -16.92 -62.92 -20.89
N TRP A 168 -17.53 -62.79 -22.07
CA TRP A 168 -18.57 -61.81 -22.37
C TRP A 168 -19.98 -62.42 -22.30
N VAL A 169 -20.86 -61.78 -21.55
CA VAL A 169 -22.32 -62.01 -21.58
C VAL A 169 -22.96 -60.82 -22.30
N SER A 170 -23.94 -61.08 -23.17
CA SER A 170 -24.60 -60.04 -23.96
C SER A 170 -26.13 -60.13 -23.93
N CYS A 171 -26.79 -59.00 -24.22
CA CYS A 171 -28.22 -58.90 -24.41
C CYS A 171 -28.53 -57.91 -25.55
N PRO A 172 -29.39 -58.25 -26.52
CA PRO A 172 -29.98 -57.26 -27.41
C PRO A 172 -31.01 -56.41 -26.67
N VAL A 173 -31.17 -55.17 -27.13
CA VAL A 173 -32.31 -54.30 -26.81
C VAL A 173 -33.20 -54.32 -28.04
N LEU A 174 -34.40 -54.90 -27.92
CA LEU A 174 -35.27 -55.19 -29.07
C LEU A 174 -36.16 -54.00 -29.47
N ASP A 175 -36.54 -53.17 -28.50
CA ASP A 175 -37.35 -51.98 -28.74
C ASP A 175 -36.47 -50.81 -29.19
N ALA A 176 -36.91 -50.09 -30.22
CA ALA A 176 -36.19 -48.94 -30.78
C ALA A 176 -36.42 -47.63 -30.01
N SER A 177 -37.45 -47.54 -29.18
CA SER A 177 -37.79 -46.35 -28.38
C SER A 177 -37.03 -46.26 -27.05
N HIS A 178 -36.41 -47.34 -26.61
CA HIS A 178 -35.72 -47.39 -25.32
C HIS A 178 -34.48 -46.50 -25.31
N SER A 179 -34.35 -45.65 -24.27
CA SER A 179 -33.18 -44.78 -24.05
C SER A 179 -32.40 -45.13 -22.78
N VAL A 180 -32.86 -46.12 -21.99
CA VAL A 180 -32.21 -46.54 -20.75
C VAL A 180 -31.98 -48.03 -20.74
N VAL A 181 -30.80 -48.45 -20.27
CA VAL A 181 -30.47 -49.86 -20.01
C VAL A 181 -30.05 -50.01 -18.54
N ARG A 182 -30.68 -50.94 -17.83
CA ARG A 182 -30.39 -51.24 -16.42
C ARG A 182 -29.89 -52.67 -16.26
N LEU A 183 -28.89 -52.84 -15.39
CA LEU A 183 -28.34 -54.13 -14.99
C LEU A 183 -28.57 -54.32 -13.51
N GLU A 184 -29.27 -55.38 -13.12
CA GLU A 184 -29.27 -55.87 -11.74
C GLU A 184 -28.29 -57.04 -11.62
N LEU A 185 -27.43 -57.00 -10.61
CA LEU A 185 -26.34 -57.93 -10.39
C LEU A 185 -26.49 -58.56 -9.00
N LYS A 186 -26.31 -59.87 -8.90
CA LYS A 186 -26.30 -60.61 -7.62
C LYS A 186 -25.06 -61.48 -7.52
N GLY A 187 -24.66 -61.80 -6.29
CA GLY A 187 -23.54 -62.67 -5.97
C GLY A 187 -23.61 -63.18 -4.54
N PRO A 188 -22.68 -64.07 -4.13
CA PRO A 188 -22.58 -64.52 -2.74
C PRO A 188 -21.98 -63.44 -1.83
N ASP A 189 -21.08 -62.61 -2.38
CA ASP A 189 -20.33 -61.57 -1.70
C ASP A 189 -21.11 -60.25 -1.63
N ASN A 190 -20.82 -59.41 -0.64
CA ASN A 190 -21.41 -58.06 -0.55
C ASN A 190 -20.93 -57.13 -1.69
N SER A 191 -19.74 -57.40 -2.23
CA SER A 191 -19.08 -56.70 -3.34
C SER A 191 -19.11 -57.55 -4.62
N LEU A 192 -19.35 -56.92 -5.77
CA LEU A 192 -19.43 -57.59 -7.07
C LEU A 192 -18.47 -56.93 -8.06
N ARG A 193 -17.84 -57.71 -8.94
CA ARG A 193 -16.87 -57.20 -9.91
C ARG A 193 -17.22 -57.52 -11.36
N LEU A 194 -17.67 -56.49 -12.08
CA LEU A 194 -17.61 -56.45 -13.54
C LEU A 194 -16.26 -55.89 -13.97
N ARG A 195 -15.68 -56.45 -15.04
CA ARG A 195 -14.37 -56.03 -15.58
C ARG A 195 -14.47 -55.03 -16.72
N GLN A 196 -15.58 -55.06 -17.45
CA GLN A 196 -15.84 -54.17 -18.57
C GLN A 196 -17.35 -54.18 -18.87
N ILE A 197 -17.88 -53.04 -19.30
CA ILE A 197 -19.19 -52.91 -19.93
C ILE A 197 -18.97 -52.22 -21.29
N ARG A 198 -19.71 -52.63 -22.31
CA ARG A 198 -19.82 -51.97 -23.61
C ARG A 198 -21.28 -51.92 -24.03
N VAL A 199 -21.73 -50.76 -24.52
CA VAL A 199 -23.02 -50.61 -25.19
C VAL A 199 -22.72 -50.27 -26.65
N LEU A 200 -23.40 -50.92 -27.58
CA LEU A 200 -23.44 -50.56 -28.99
C LEU A 200 -24.85 -50.06 -29.29
N GLY A 201 -24.95 -49.02 -30.11
CA GLY A 201 -26.21 -48.35 -30.43
C GLY A 201 -26.07 -47.50 -31.68
N GLU A 202 -27.20 -46.90 -32.06
CA GLU A 202 -27.32 -45.97 -33.17
C GLU A 202 -27.46 -44.55 -32.61
N VAL A 203 -27.00 -43.55 -33.38
CA VAL A 203 -27.19 -42.13 -33.09
C VAL A 203 -27.69 -41.49 -34.37
N GLU A 204 -28.79 -40.74 -34.30
CA GLU A 204 -29.31 -40.07 -35.50
C GLU A 204 -28.39 -38.92 -35.93
N GLY A 205 -28.06 -38.86 -37.23
CA GLY A 205 -27.49 -37.67 -37.87
C GLY A 205 -25.96 -37.57 -38.04
N GLU A 206 -25.13 -38.31 -37.29
CA GLU A 206 -23.65 -38.19 -37.40
C GLU A 206 -22.88 -39.52 -37.57
N SER A 207 -21.71 -39.43 -38.21
CA SER A 207 -20.72 -40.51 -38.26
C SER A 207 -19.73 -40.41 -37.09
N LEU A 208 -19.67 -41.46 -36.26
CA LEU A 208 -18.92 -41.49 -35.00
C LEU A 208 -17.40 -41.26 -35.19
N LYS A 209 -16.93 -40.06 -34.86
CA LYS A 209 -15.49 -39.73 -34.80
C LYS A 209 -14.90 -40.23 -33.49
N LEU A 210 -14.00 -41.23 -33.54
CA LEU A 210 -13.32 -41.74 -32.34
C LEU A 210 -12.47 -40.65 -31.66
N GLY A 211 -12.90 -40.24 -30.47
CA GLY A 211 -12.12 -39.45 -29.53
C GLY A 211 -10.92 -40.24 -28.97
N HIS A 212 -9.89 -39.53 -28.52
CA HIS A 212 -8.66 -40.14 -28.02
C HIS A 212 -8.91 -40.94 -26.73
N GLN A 213 -8.46 -42.19 -26.70
CA GLN A 213 -8.57 -43.05 -25.52
C GLN A 213 -7.49 -42.67 -24.48
N HIS A 214 -7.92 -42.33 -23.26
CA HIS A 214 -7.03 -42.11 -22.12
C HIS A 214 -6.80 -43.41 -21.34
N SER A 215 -5.59 -43.59 -20.81
CA SER A 215 -5.29 -44.75 -19.97
C SER A 215 -6.00 -44.65 -18.61
N ALA A 216 -6.27 -45.80 -17.98
CA ALA A 216 -6.84 -45.84 -16.63
C ALA A 216 -5.99 -45.06 -15.60
N GLN A 217 -4.66 -45.08 -15.75
CA GLN A 217 -3.73 -44.34 -14.90
C GLN A 217 -3.86 -42.81 -15.10
N THR A 218 -4.08 -42.34 -16.33
CA THR A 218 -4.37 -40.93 -16.64
C THR A 218 -5.70 -40.47 -16.06
N ILE A 219 -6.73 -41.34 -16.09
CA ILE A 219 -8.05 -41.05 -15.52
C ILE A 219 -7.95 -41.00 -13.98
N GLN A 220 -7.29 -41.98 -13.37
CA GLN A 220 -7.05 -42.02 -11.92
C GLN A 220 -6.25 -40.80 -11.44
N GLN A 221 -5.26 -40.34 -12.21
CA GLN A 221 -4.52 -39.12 -11.90
C GLN A 221 -5.43 -37.87 -11.93
N ARG A 222 -6.25 -37.68 -12.96
CA ARG A 222 -7.19 -36.55 -13.03
C ARG A 222 -8.23 -36.56 -11.91
N ASN A 223 -8.74 -37.74 -11.55
CA ASN A 223 -9.68 -37.86 -10.43
C ASN A 223 -8.98 -37.54 -9.10
N CYS A 224 -7.75 -38.03 -8.90
CA CYS A 224 -6.94 -37.72 -7.72
C CYS A 224 -6.64 -36.21 -7.60
N GLU A 225 -6.26 -35.53 -8.69
CA GLU A 225 -6.11 -34.07 -8.72
C GLU A 225 -7.43 -33.35 -8.35
N THR A 226 -8.56 -33.85 -8.86
CA THR A 226 -9.90 -33.28 -8.61
C THR A 226 -10.33 -33.39 -7.15
N GLU A 227 -10.19 -34.58 -6.55
CA GLU A 227 -10.52 -34.78 -5.13
C GLU A 227 -9.52 -34.07 -4.22
N THR A 228 -8.23 -34.00 -4.60
CA THR A 228 -7.23 -33.21 -3.84
C THR A 228 -7.55 -31.73 -3.87
N LEU A 229 -8.09 -31.19 -4.98
CA LEU A 229 -8.60 -29.81 -5.03
C LEU A 229 -9.84 -29.61 -4.15
N ARG A 230 -10.74 -30.60 -4.02
CA ARG A 230 -11.85 -30.53 -3.06
C ARG A 230 -11.37 -30.57 -1.61
N VAL A 231 -10.45 -31.47 -1.27
CA VAL A 231 -9.83 -31.55 0.05
C VAL A 231 -9.06 -30.28 0.38
N PHE A 232 -8.32 -29.69 -0.56
CA PHE A 232 -7.66 -28.40 -0.36
C PHE A 232 -8.68 -27.27 -0.11
N ARG A 233 -9.76 -27.21 -0.89
CA ARG A 233 -10.86 -26.23 -0.66
C ARG A 233 -11.46 -26.41 0.74
N LEU A 234 -11.72 -27.65 1.17
CA LEU A 234 -12.22 -27.98 2.50
C LEU A 234 -11.25 -27.58 3.62
N ILE A 235 -9.95 -27.82 3.45
CA ILE A 235 -8.92 -27.39 4.40
C ILE A 235 -8.88 -25.85 4.47
N THR A 236 -8.92 -25.13 3.35
CA THR A 236 -9.04 -23.67 3.39
C THR A 236 -10.34 -23.21 4.02
N SER A 237 -11.47 -23.88 3.82
CA SER A 237 -12.74 -23.55 4.48
C SER A 237 -12.86 -24.06 5.91
N GLN A 238 -11.84 -24.73 6.45
CA GLN A 238 -11.74 -25.07 7.89
C GLN A 238 -10.75 -24.12 8.58
N VAL A 239 -9.53 -23.98 8.04
CA VAL A 239 -8.49 -23.06 8.56
C VAL A 239 -8.93 -21.60 8.48
N PHE A 240 -9.76 -21.23 7.50
CA PHE A 240 -10.31 -19.87 7.33
C PHE A 240 -11.85 -19.85 7.42
N GLY A 241 -12.47 -20.89 7.99
CA GLY A 241 -13.91 -21.16 7.91
C GLY A 241 -14.82 -20.14 8.60
N LYS A 242 -14.40 -19.61 9.77
CA LYS A 242 -15.12 -18.60 10.58
C LYS A 242 -15.35 -17.25 9.86
N LEU A 243 -14.94 -17.10 8.60
CA LEU A 243 -15.10 -15.90 7.76
C LEU A 243 -15.85 -16.16 6.44
N ILE A 244 -16.28 -17.40 6.18
CA ILE A 244 -16.96 -17.78 4.92
C ILE A 244 -18.46 -18.01 5.14
N LEU A 245 -18.85 -18.46 6.33
CA LEU A 245 -20.23 -18.47 6.81
C LEU A 245 -20.39 -17.30 7.79
N GLY A 246 -20.96 -16.19 7.32
CA GLY A 246 -21.31 -15.06 8.19
C GLY A 246 -22.45 -15.44 9.13
N ASP A 247 -22.46 -14.86 10.34
CA ASP A 247 -23.18 -15.29 11.55
C ASP A 247 -24.62 -15.82 11.33
N GLN A 248 -24.72 -17.11 11.04
CA GLN A 248 -25.94 -17.91 11.17
C GLN A 248 -25.56 -19.32 11.65
N LEU A 249 -26.15 -19.74 12.76
CA LEU A 249 -26.09 -21.09 13.35
C LEU A 249 -24.80 -21.51 14.08
N VAL A 250 -24.38 -20.72 15.08
CA VAL A 250 -23.85 -21.26 16.37
C VAL A 250 -24.14 -20.31 17.53
N ASP A 251 -25.31 -20.45 18.12
CA ASP A 251 -25.52 -20.10 19.54
C ASP A 251 -25.08 -21.29 20.41
N ASN A 252 -24.59 -21.01 21.61
CA ASN A 252 -24.11 -21.96 22.63
C ASN A 252 -22.90 -22.84 22.22
N GLU A 253 -21.70 -22.37 22.55
CA GLU A 253 -20.92 -22.95 23.67
C GLU A 253 -19.78 -22.00 24.08
N VAL A 254 -19.35 -22.06 25.35
CA VAL A 254 -18.41 -21.10 25.96
C VAL A 254 -17.02 -21.73 26.06
N GLY A 255 -16.00 -21.12 25.44
CA GLY A 255 -14.64 -21.65 25.42
C GLY A 255 -13.57 -20.58 25.19
N GLU A 256 -12.55 -20.64 26.05
CA GLU A 256 -11.36 -19.80 26.24
C GLU A 256 -10.54 -19.38 24.99
N GLY A 257 -9.61 -18.43 25.17
CA GLY A 257 -8.29 -18.52 24.51
C GLY A 257 -7.85 -17.39 23.55
N LYS A 258 -7.47 -16.22 24.06
CA LYS A 258 -6.65 -15.25 23.29
C LYS A 258 -5.18 -15.69 23.22
N ALA A 259 -4.83 -16.51 22.22
CA ALA A 259 -3.43 -16.83 21.88
C ALA A 259 -3.16 -17.03 20.37
N GLU A 260 -4.17 -17.28 19.55
CA GLU A 260 -4.02 -17.82 18.18
C GLU A 260 -3.28 -16.92 17.16
N GLY A 261 -2.97 -15.66 17.49
CA GLY A 261 -2.46 -14.66 16.54
C GLY A 261 -1.08 -14.96 15.94
N GLU A 262 -0.20 -15.63 16.69
CA GLU A 262 1.16 -15.95 16.26
C GLU A 262 1.26 -17.39 15.73
N GLU A 263 0.69 -18.38 16.45
CA GLU A 263 0.63 -19.78 15.99
C GLU A 263 -0.10 -19.92 14.64
N SER A 264 -1.12 -19.10 14.36
CA SER A 264 -1.80 -19.10 13.05
C SER A 264 -0.87 -18.63 11.93
N ASN A 265 0.07 -17.72 12.19
CA ASN A 265 1.06 -17.30 11.20
C ASN A 265 2.14 -18.37 11.00
N ASP A 266 2.64 -18.99 12.06
CA ASP A 266 3.57 -20.13 11.95
C ASP A 266 2.96 -21.30 11.17
N LEU A 267 1.68 -21.63 11.39
CA LEU A 267 0.96 -22.63 10.61
C LEU A 267 0.80 -22.23 9.14
N LYS A 268 0.53 -20.94 8.84
CA LYS A 268 0.48 -20.41 7.47
C LYS A 268 1.85 -20.48 6.77
N GLU A 269 2.92 -20.05 7.44
CA GLU A 269 4.29 -20.10 6.90
C GLU A 269 4.78 -21.54 6.74
N HIS A 270 4.50 -22.44 7.68
CA HIS A 270 4.86 -23.85 7.59
C HIS A 270 4.10 -24.57 6.47
N MET A 271 2.79 -24.29 6.28
CA MET A 271 2.04 -24.77 5.12
C MET A 271 2.65 -24.28 3.79
N VAL A 272 3.05 -23.01 3.72
CA VAL A 272 3.72 -22.45 2.53
C VAL A 272 5.12 -23.05 2.34
N GLY A 273 5.88 -23.30 3.40
CA GLY A 273 7.16 -24.01 3.38
C GLY A 273 7.01 -25.42 2.81
N ILE A 274 5.99 -26.17 3.24
CA ILE A 274 5.64 -27.49 2.70
C ILE A 274 5.30 -27.38 1.20
N LEU A 275 4.46 -26.42 0.80
CA LEU A 275 4.06 -26.20 -0.59
C LEU A 275 5.21 -25.74 -1.50
N PHE A 276 6.19 -24.97 -1.01
CA PHE A 276 7.25 -24.34 -1.83
C PHE A 276 8.67 -24.87 -1.56
N SER A 277 8.79 -25.96 -0.79
CA SER A 277 10.02 -26.74 -0.51
C SER A 277 10.78 -27.28 -1.73
N ARG A 278 10.29 -27.07 -2.96
CA ARG A 278 10.84 -27.64 -4.20
C ARG A 278 11.07 -26.56 -5.26
N SER A 279 12.14 -26.72 -6.03
CA SER A 279 12.60 -25.75 -7.04
C SER A 279 11.67 -25.53 -8.25
N LYS A 280 10.55 -26.26 -8.36
CA LYS A 280 9.51 -26.09 -9.39
C LYS A 280 8.13 -26.42 -8.83
N LEU A 281 7.14 -25.60 -9.15
CA LEU A 281 5.75 -25.82 -8.72
C LEU A 281 5.14 -27.04 -9.43
N THR A 282 4.46 -27.88 -8.66
CA THR A 282 3.64 -28.99 -9.17
C THR A 282 2.40 -28.47 -9.92
N HIS A 283 1.75 -29.35 -10.68
CA HIS A 283 0.52 -29.02 -11.41
C HIS A 283 -0.59 -28.54 -10.45
N LEU A 284 -0.80 -29.26 -9.34
CA LEU A 284 -1.73 -28.91 -8.27
C LEU A 284 -1.43 -27.53 -7.66
N GLN A 285 -0.16 -27.24 -7.34
CA GLN A 285 0.22 -25.94 -6.75
C GLN A 285 -0.10 -24.77 -7.70
N LYS A 286 0.10 -24.94 -9.00
CA LYS A 286 -0.29 -23.94 -10.01
C LYS A 286 -1.81 -23.76 -10.09
N GLN A 287 -2.58 -24.84 -10.01
CA GLN A 287 -4.06 -24.78 -9.97
C GLN A 287 -4.58 -24.07 -8.70
N VAL A 288 -3.98 -24.34 -7.53
CA VAL A 288 -4.27 -23.64 -6.28
C VAL A 288 -3.98 -22.14 -6.39
N CYS A 289 -2.80 -21.76 -6.88
CA CYS A 289 -2.45 -20.35 -7.09
C CYS A 289 -3.41 -19.67 -8.09
N MET A 290 -3.78 -20.35 -9.18
CA MET A 290 -4.75 -19.84 -10.16
C MET A 290 -6.12 -19.59 -9.54
N HIS A 291 -6.62 -20.46 -8.65
CA HIS A 291 -7.88 -20.24 -7.94
C HIS A 291 -7.81 -19.06 -6.96
N ILE A 292 -6.70 -18.86 -6.25
CA ILE A 292 -6.52 -17.69 -5.36
C ILE A 292 -6.53 -16.39 -6.20
N VAL A 293 -5.84 -16.36 -7.34
CA VAL A 293 -5.87 -15.22 -8.27
C VAL A 293 -7.27 -14.97 -8.84
N GLN A 294 -8.03 -16.02 -9.15
CA GLN A 294 -9.43 -15.90 -9.59
C GLN A 294 -10.37 -15.38 -8.49
N ALA A 295 -10.15 -15.75 -7.24
CA ALA A 295 -10.89 -15.22 -6.09
C ALA A 295 -10.61 -13.74 -5.90
N ILE A 296 -9.33 -13.34 -5.89
CA ILE A 296 -8.91 -11.93 -5.83
C ILE A 296 -9.57 -11.12 -6.94
N ARG A 297 -9.58 -11.59 -8.20
CA ARG A 297 -10.22 -10.85 -9.31
C ARG A 297 -11.69 -10.55 -9.05
N LYS A 298 -12.48 -11.52 -8.57
CA LYS A 298 -13.90 -11.29 -8.26
C LYS A 298 -14.08 -10.23 -7.20
N GLU A 299 -13.24 -10.27 -6.17
CA GLU A 299 -13.25 -9.33 -5.07
C GLU A 299 -12.77 -7.93 -5.50
N VAL A 300 -11.84 -7.83 -6.46
CA VAL A 300 -11.43 -6.56 -7.08
C VAL A 300 -12.59 -5.90 -7.82
N SER A 301 -13.38 -6.66 -8.59
CA SER A 301 -14.61 -6.16 -9.22
C SER A 301 -15.59 -5.65 -8.17
N ARG A 302 -15.91 -6.47 -7.15
CA ARG A 302 -16.85 -6.12 -6.07
C ARG A 302 -16.44 -4.83 -5.34
N VAL A 303 -15.17 -4.74 -4.91
CA VAL A 303 -14.61 -3.56 -4.21
C VAL A 303 -14.56 -2.34 -5.12
N ARG A 304 -14.35 -2.52 -6.44
CA ARG A 304 -14.38 -1.42 -7.40
C ARG A 304 -15.80 -0.89 -7.62
N GLU A 305 -16.80 -1.76 -7.78
CA GLU A 305 -18.21 -1.39 -7.94
C GLU A 305 -18.73 -0.65 -6.68
N GLU A 306 -18.35 -1.12 -5.50
CA GLU A 306 -18.61 -0.46 -4.21
C GLU A 306 -17.97 0.94 -4.14
N TRP A 307 -16.70 1.06 -4.56
CA TRP A 307 -15.96 2.33 -4.60
C TRP A 307 -16.52 3.33 -5.63
N GLU A 308 -16.90 2.88 -6.84
CA GLU A 308 -17.53 3.73 -7.86
C GLU A 308 -18.91 4.24 -7.40
N SER A 309 -19.66 3.42 -6.65
CA SER A 309 -20.92 3.83 -5.99
C SER A 309 -20.69 4.90 -4.90
N LEU A 310 -19.71 4.70 -4.01
CA LEU A 310 -19.38 5.64 -2.93
C LEU A 310 -18.93 7.02 -3.46
N LEU A 311 -18.19 7.06 -4.58
CA LEU A 311 -17.85 8.32 -5.26
C LEU A 311 -19.07 9.11 -5.75
N CYS A 312 -20.19 8.44 -6.01
CA CYS A 312 -21.41 9.06 -6.53
C CYS A 312 -22.42 9.43 -5.44
N SER A 313 -22.41 8.73 -4.30
CA SER A 313 -23.36 8.94 -3.19
C SER A 313 -22.91 10.02 -2.19
N ALA A 314 -21.61 10.22 -2.01
CA ALA A 314 -21.04 11.16 -1.02
C ALA A 314 -21.23 12.66 -1.33
N GLN A 315 -22.04 13.02 -2.33
CA GLN A 315 -22.15 14.39 -2.88
C GLN A 315 -23.57 14.99 -2.84
N THR A 316 -24.56 14.32 -2.23
CA THR A 316 -25.93 14.86 -2.10
C THR A 316 -26.12 15.84 -0.93
N ALA A 317 -25.08 16.11 -0.13
CA ALA A 317 -25.08 17.07 0.96
C ALA A 317 -24.31 18.36 0.57
N PRO A 318 -24.97 19.54 0.53
CA PRO A 318 -24.28 20.83 0.36
C PRO A 318 -23.44 21.20 1.60
N SER A 319 -22.41 22.02 1.40
CA SER A 319 -21.55 22.52 2.47
C SER A 319 -22.27 23.51 3.40
N GLY A 320 -22.52 23.11 4.64
CA GLY A 320 -23.06 23.94 5.72
C GLY A 320 -23.27 23.11 6.98
N GLY A 321 -22.92 23.64 8.16
CA GLY A 321 -22.89 22.85 9.39
C GLY A 321 -24.22 22.77 10.14
N SER A 322 -24.73 21.55 10.38
CA SER A 322 -25.64 21.21 11.48
C SER A 322 -25.68 19.70 11.71
N SER A 323 -25.24 19.24 12.89
CA SER A 323 -25.15 17.80 13.21
C SER A 323 -26.44 17.28 13.86
N SER A 324 -27.43 16.91 13.05
CA SER A 324 -28.69 16.33 13.57
C SER A 324 -29.38 15.34 12.62
N SER A 325 -28.95 14.08 12.62
CA SER A 325 -29.83 12.89 12.64
C SER A 325 -29.03 11.58 12.58
N SER A 326 -29.24 10.71 13.57
CA SER A 326 -28.69 9.37 13.61
C SER A 326 -29.64 8.37 12.92
N HIS A 327 -29.18 7.60 11.93
CA HIS A 327 -29.45 6.16 11.75
C HIS A 327 -28.99 5.63 10.38
N SER A 328 -27.88 4.87 10.34
CA SER A 328 -27.68 3.78 9.35
C SER A 328 -26.45 2.89 9.64
N VAL A 329 -26.72 1.75 10.30
CA VAL A 329 -26.05 0.42 10.17
C VAL A 329 -24.51 0.33 10.20
N ASP A 330 -23.96 -0.31 11.24
CA ASP A 330 -22.55 -0.74 11.38
C ASP A 330 -22.13 -1.90 10.44
N THR A 331 -22.14 -1.69 9.11
CA THR A 331 -21.68 -2.71 8.13
C THR A 331 -20.64 -2.25 7.08
N PRO A 332 -19.45 -1.75 7.47
CA PRO A 332 -18.29 -1.73 6.57
C PRO A 332 -17.07 -2.56 7.04
N LYS A 333 -16.99 -2.96 8.32
CA LYS A 333 -15.76 -3.55 8.92
C LYS A 333 -15.50 -5.02 8.53
N SER A 334 -16.50 -5.73 8.02
CA SER A 334 -16.38 -7.15 7.63
C SER A 334 -16.00 -7.35 6.16
N ALA A 335 -16.48 -6.48 5.26
CA ALA A 335 -16.48 -6.69 3.81
C ALA A 335 -15.08 -6.88 3.18
N ASP A 336 -14.07 -6.14 3.61
CA ASP A 336 -12.71 -6.23 3.05
C ASP A 336 -11.84 -7.33 3.68
N THR A 337 -12.35 -8.07 4.69
CA THR A 337 -11.60 -9.13 5.38
C THR A 337 -11.23 -10.29 4.45
N TYR A 338 -12.18 -10.71 3.59
CA TYR A 338 -11.93 -11.77 2.62
C TYR A 338 -10.84 -11.36 1.60
N CYS A 339 -10.92 -10.13 1.08
CA CYS A 339 -9.89 -9.54 0.22
C CYS A 339 -8.52 -9.56 0.89
N PHE A 340 -8.46 -9.12 2.15
CA PHE A 340 -7.23 -9.03 2.92
C PHE A 340 -6.57 -10.39 3.17
N GLU A 341 -7.31 -11.43 3.60
CA GLU A 341 -6.73 -12.76 3.79
C GLU A 341 -6.26 -13.39 2.47
N MET A 342 -6.98 -13.21 1.36
CA MET A 342 -6.51 -13.69 0.04
C MET A 342 -5.19 -13.03 -0.39
N LEU A 343 -5.00 -11.74 -0.06
CA LEU A 343 -3.74 -11.02 -0.31
C LEU A 343 -2.62 -11.40 0.67
N LEU A 344 -2.94 -11.80 1.91
CA LEU A 344 -1.97 -12.40 2.83
C LEU A 344 -1.48 -13.75 2.30
N MET A 345 -2.38 -14.60 1.79
CA MET A 345 -1.99 -15.84 1.11
C MET A 345 -1.00 -15.56 -0.04
N VAL A 346 -1.32 -14.63 -0.94
CA VAL A 346 -0.41 -14.27 -2.05
C VAL A 346 0.91 -13.69 -1.56
N LEU A 347 0.94 -12.96 -0.44
CA LEU A 347 2.19 -12.47 0.15
C LEU A 347 3.06 -13.60 0.66
N ALA A 348 2.49 -14.59 1.36
CA ALA A 348 3.24 -15.76 1.81
C ALA A 348 3.79 -16.56 0.60
N LEU A 349 2.96 -16.80 -0.44
CA LEU A 349 3.38 -17.43 -1.69
C LEU A 349 4.55 -16.68 -2.37
N SER A 350 4.54 -15.33 -2.33
CA SER A 350 5.60 -14.45 -2.85
C SER A 350 6.92 -14.44 -2.05
N GLY A 351 6.95 -15.05 -0.86
CA GLY A 351 8.18 -15.18 -0.07
C GLY A 351 9.20 -16.07 -0.80
N SER A 352 8.73 -17.21 -1.31
CA SER A 352 9.53 -18.10 -2.17
C SER A 352 9.86 -17.44 -3.51
N SER A 353 11.08 -17.62 -4.02
CA SER A 353 11.48 -17.15 -5.35
C SER A 353 10.65 -17.80 -6.47
N VAL A 354 10.38 -19.10 -6.35
CA VAL A 354 9.59 -19.86 -7.34
C VAL A 354 8.13 -19.38 -7.38
N GLY A 355 7.52 -19.11 -6.22
CA GLY A 355 6.17 -18.55 -6.13
C GLY A 355 6.10 -17.11 -6.62
N ARG A 356 7.03 -16.25 -6.19
CA ARG A 356 7.16 -14.87 -6.66
C ARG A 356 7.31 -14.77 -8.18
N ALA A 357 8.20 -15.54 -8.78
CA ALA A 357 8.37 -15.57 -10.23
C ALA A 357 7.10 -16.04 -10.95
N TYR A 358 6.41 -17.08 -10.44
CA TYR A 358 5.14 -17.55 -11.01
C TYR A 358 4.01 -16.52 -10.93
N LEU A 359 3.88 -15.82 -9.80
CA LEU A 359 2.90 -14.76 -9.56
C LEU A 359 3.18 -13.52 -10.43
N SER A 360 4.45 -13.16 -10.62
CA SER A 360 4.86 -12.00 -11.43
C SER A 360 4.52 -12.17 -12.92
N HIS A 361 4.44 -13.41 -13.40
CA HIS A 361 3.93 -13.75 -14.74
C HIS A 361 2.39 -13.85 -14.81
N GLN A 362 1.66 -13.72 -13.70
CA GLN A 362 0.20 -13.60 -13.72
C GLN A 362 -0.21 -12.14 -13.97
N TYR A 363 -0.04 -11.65 -15.19
CA TYR A 363 -0.32 -10.25 -15.57
C TYR A 363 -1.73 -9.76 -15.18
N GLY A 364 -2.70 -10.67 -15.16
CA GLY A 364 -4.03 -10.39 -14.61
C GLY A 364 -3.99 -9.99 -13.13
N LEU A 365 -3.30 -10.77 -12.27
CA LEU A 365 -3.11 -10.43 -10.86
C LEU A 365 -2.44 -9.06 -10.71
N LEU A 366 -1.44 -8.74 -11.53
CA LEU A 366 -0.74 -7.45 -11.47
C LEU A 366 -1.70 -6.27 -11.70
N ARG A 367 -2.54 -6.34 -12.74
CA ARG A 367 -3.60 -5.34 -13.00
C ARG A 367 -4.64 -5.29 -11.89
N ASP A 368 -5.06 -6.45 -11.40
CA ASP A 368 -6.07 -6.56 -10.35
C ASP A 368 -5.53 -5.99 -9.00
N LEU A 369 -4.23 -6.17 -8.70
CA LEU A 369 -3.52 -5.50 -7.59
C LEU A 369 -3.44 -3.97 -7.77
N LEU A 370 -3.08 -3.48 -8.96
CA LEU A 370 -3.04 -2.04 -9.24
C LEU A 370 -4.41 -1.37 -9.08
N SER A 371 -5.51 -2.08 -9.34
CA SER A 371 -6.86 -1.58 -9.05
C SER A 371 -7.09 -1.45 -7.53
N LEU A 372 -6.76 -2.49 -6.75
CA LEU A 372 -6.90 -2.48 -5.29
C LEU A 372 -6.01 -1.45 -4.58
N LEU A 373 -4.90 -1.01 -5.21
CA LEU A 373 -4.08 0.10 -4.71
C LEU A 373 -4.87 1.42 -4.60
N HIS A 374 -5.91 1.60 -5.42
CA HIS A 374 -6.78 2.78 -5.39
C HIS A 374 -8.16 2.54 -4.78
N THR A 375 -8.74 1.34 -4.93
CA THR A 375 -10.11 1.04 -4.46
C THR A 375 -10.17 0.32 -3.12
N GLY A 376 -9.11 -0.35 -2.68
CA GLY A 376 -9.09 -1.13 -1.45
C GLY A 376 -9.03 -0.29 -0.18
N SER A 377 -9.35 -0.91 0.96
CA SER A 377 -9.20 -0.29 2.29
C SER A 377 -7.73 0.00 2.63
N ALA A 378 -7.49 0.81 3.65
CA ALA A 378 -6.13 1.12 4.10
C ALA A 378 -5.30 -0.12 4.54
N ARG A 379 -5.94 -1.24 4.94
CA ARG A 379 -5.21 -2.51 5.19
C ARG A 379 -4.89 -3.24 3.89
N VAL A 380 -5.84 -3.31 2.97
CA VAL A 380 -5.67 -3.90 1.62
C VAL A 380 -4.60 -3.15 0.83
N GLN A 381 -4.62 -1.82 0.80
CA GLN A 381 -3.65 -0.99 0.07
C GLN A 381 -2.20 -1.20 0.55
N ARG A 382 -1.98 -1.28 1.87
CA ARG A 382 -0.65 -1.61 2.44
C ARG A 382 -0.20 -3.01 2.00
N GLN A 383 -1.11 -3.98 2.03
CA GLN A 383 -0.84 -5.35 1.65
C GLN A 383 -0.51 -5.50 0.16
N VAL A 384 -1.25 -4.81 -0.70
CA VAL A 384 -0.97 -4.65 -2.14
C VAL A 384 0.39 -4.01 -2.39
N THR A 385 0.74 -2.97 -1.64
CA THR A 385 2.03 -2.26 -1.80
C THR A 385 3.22 -3.17 -1.44
N SER A 386 3.09 -3.97 -0.38
CA SER A 386 4.07 -5.00 -0.01
C SER A 386 4.23 -6.09 -1.09
N LEU A 387 3.13 -6.48 -1.76
CA LEU A 387 3.16 -7.40 -2.90
C LEU A 387 3.85 -6.80 -4.12
N LEU A 388 3.48 -5.57 -4.51
CA LEU A 388 4.09 -4.88 -5.66
C LEU A 388 5.59 -4.67 -5.45
N ARG A 389 6.02 -4.26 -4.25
CA ARG A 389 7.45 -4.14 -3.90
C ARG A 389 8.22 -5.47 -4.01
N ARG A 390 7.56 -6.62 -3.79
CA ARG A 390 8.16 -7.96 -4.01
C ARG A 390 8.12 -8.39 -5.48
N MET A 391 7.09 -8.06 -6.24
CA MET A 391 6.88 -8.56 -7.60
C MET A 391 7.57 -7.72 -8.69
N LEU A 392 7.61 -6.39 -8.55
CA LEU A 392 8.19 -5.47 -9.55
C LEU A 392 9.67 -5.76 -9.94
N PRO A 393 10.56 -6.23 -9.05
CA PRO A 393 11.93 -6.63 -9.45
C PRO A 393 11.98 -7.75 -10.50
N GLU A 394 10.96 -8.61 -10.57
CA GLU A 394 10.88 -9.76 -11.49
C GLU A 394 10.13 -9.38 -12.79
N ILE A 395 9.69 -8.13 -12.93
CA ILE A 395 8.84 -7.62 -14.03
C ILE A 395 9.58 -6.48 -14.72
N SER A 396 9.78 -6.59 -16.03
CA SER A 396 10.41 -5.50 -16.80
C SER A 396 9.44 -4.32 -17.02
N PRO A 397 9.93 -3.08 -17.15
CA PRO A 397 9.06 -1.92 -17.39
C PRO A 397 8.17 -2.07 -18.64
N ALA A 398 8.69 -2.69 -19.70
CA ALA A 398 7.91 -2.97 -20.92
C ALA A 398 6.72 -3.91 -20.68
N VAL A 399 6.86 -4.90 -19.78
CA VAL A 399 5.75 -5.79 -19.39
C VAL A 399 4.72 -5.02 -18.57
N LEU A 400 5.13 -4.17 -17.62
CA LEU A 400 4.17 -3.34 -16.89
C LEU A 400 3.42 -2.39 -17.83
N GLY A 401 4.12 -1.73 -18.76
CA GLY A 401 3.52 -0.86 -19.77
C GLY A 401 2.46 -1.57 -20.61
N SER A 402 2.77 -2.79 -21.08
CA SER A 402 1.80 -3.62 -21.82
C SER A 402 0.57 -4.03 -20.98
N VAL A 403 0.72 -4.21 -19.66
CA VAL A 403 -0.40 -4.52 -18.74
C VAL A 403 -1.26 -3.29 -18.43
N MET A 404 -0.66 -2.09 -18.44
CA MET A 404 -1.35 -0.82 -18.20
C MET A 404 -1.94 -0.16 -19.45
N GLY A 405 -1.51 -0.56 -20.65
CA GLY A 405 -1.89 0.10 -21.91
C GLY A 405 -1.07 1.37 -22.18
N VAL A 406 0.24 1.33 -21.92
CA VAL A 406 1.19 2.41 -22.21
C VAL A 406 1.94 2.09 -23.50
N ASP A 407 1.64 2.82 -24.58
CA ASP A 407 2.15 2.52 -25.94
C ASP A 407 3.65 2.75 -26.11
N ARG A 408 4.22 3.72 -25.37
CA ARG A 408 5.62 4.13 -25.43
C ARG A 408 6.15 4.43 -24.04
N LEU A 409 7.24 3.74 -23.67
CA LEU A 409 8.04 4.04 -22.47
C LEU A 409 8.76 5.40 -22.63
N PRO A 410 9.04 6.11 -21.52
CA PRO A 410 9.85 7.33 -21.55
C PRO A 410 11.26 7.05 -22.10
N PRO A 411 11.94 8.07 -22.66
CA PRO A 411 13.33 7.94 -23.09
C PRO A 411 14.24 7.71 -21.87
N ALA A 412 15.30 6.91 -22.06
CA ALA A 412 16.28 6.62 -21.02
C ALA A 412 17.22 7.80 -20.73
N ASP A 413 17.49 8.62 -21.76
CA ASP A 413 18.10 9.93 -21.58
C ASP A 413 17.00 11.01 -21.59
N PHE A 414 17.02 11.85 -20.57
CA PHE A 414 16.10 12.96 -20.34
C PHE A 414 16.84 14.31 -20.25
N SER A 415 18.13 14.33 -20.59
CA SER A 415 18.95 15.53 -20.73
C SER A 415 18.42 16.38 -21.88
N ILE A 416 17.69 17.46 -21.55
CA ILE A 416 17.16 18.48 -22.48
C ILE A 416 16.60 17.88 -23.79
N VAL A 417 15.40 17.30 -23.69
CA VAL A 417 14.65 16.69 -24.82
C VAL A 417 14.39 17.67 -25.99
N SER A 418 14.59 18.98 -25.79
CA SER A 418 14.60 20.00 -26.86
C SER A 418 15.59 19.71 -28.00
N ALA A 419 16.70 18.99 -27.72
CA ALA A 419 17.68 18.62 -28.75
C ALA A 419 17.12 17.65 -29.84
N ALA A 420 16.03 16.93 -29.55
CA ALA A 420 15.50 15.90 -30.45
C ALA A 420 14.66 16.42 -31.62
N ASN A 421 14.16 17.66 -31.57
CA ASN A 421 13.19 18.19 -32.55
C ASN A 421 13.86 18.76 -33.83
N LYS A 422 15.00 18.19 -34.26
CA LYS A 422 15.71 18.54 -35.50
C LYS A 422 16.09 17.34 -36.37
N ALA A 423 15.20 16.36 -36.46
CA ALA A 423 15.12 15.42 -37.58
C ALA A 423 14.00 15.89 -38.56
N PRO A 424 14.30 16.50 -39.72
CA PRO A 424 13.29 17.26 -40.50
C PRO A 424 12.21 16.46 -41.26
N GLN A 425 11.79 15.27 -40.83
CA GLN A 425 10.89 14.39 -41.61
C GLN A 425 9.75 13.68 -40.85
N GLU A 426 9.63 13.81 -39.53
CA GLU A 426 8.46 13.28 -38.79
C GLU A 426 7.62 14.42 -38.21
N ILE A 427 6.31 14.34 -38.42
CA ILE A 427 5.34 15.29 -37.86
C ILE A 427 5.20 14.99 -36.37
N GLU A 428 5.52 15.95 -35.50
CA GLU A 428 5.29 15.78 -34.06
C GLU A 428 3.81 15.50 -33.78
N PRO A 429 3.47 14.42 -33.04
CA PRO A 429 2.11 14.22 -32.57
C PRO A 429 1.76 15.32 -31.56
N GLN A 430 0.60 15.97 -31.75
CA GLN A 430 0.10 17.00 -30.83
C GLN A 430 0.06 16.46 -29.39
N PHE A 431 0.40 17.32 -28.42
CA PHE A 431 0.51 16.92 -27.02
C PHE A 431 -0.83 16.46 -26.44
N ASP A 432 -0.98 15.14 -26.27
CA ASP A 432 -2.15 14.53 -25.64
C ASP A 432 -2.05 14.58 -24.11
N ILE A 433 -2.89 15.43 -23.50
CA ILE A 433 -3.07 15.58 -22.05
C ILE A 433 -3.51 14.26 -21.39
N HIS A 434 -4.19 13.36 -22.11
CA HIS A 434 -4.73 12.11 -21.59
C HIS A 434 -3.82 10.89 -21.76
N ARG A 435 -2.73 10.97 -22.55
CA ARG A 435 -1.79 9.87 -22.81
C ARG A 435 -1.23 9.29 -21.51
N LEU A 436 -1.31 7.97 -21.35
CA LEU A 436 -0.85 7.26 -20.15
C LEU A 436 0.68 7.19 -20.05
N GLY A 437 1.20 7.54 -18.87
CA GLY A 437 2.57 7.25 -18.43
C GLY A 437 2.65 6.01 -17.54
N ILE A 438 3.81 5.34 -17.53
CA ILE A 438 4.05 4.11 -16.77
C ILE A 438 4.01 4.30 -15.23
N LEU A 439 4.33 5.49 -14.74
CA LEU A 439 4.26 5.80 -13.31
C LEU A 439 2.92 6.39 -12.86
N ASP A 440 2.00 6.72 -13.78
CA ASP A 440 0.79 7.50 -13.48
C ASP A 440 -0.07 6.90 -12.38
N VAL A 441 -0.16 5.56 -12.33
CA VAL A 441 -0.88 4.83 -11.30
C VAL A 441 -0.29 5.09 -9.90
N PHE A 442 1.04 5.03 -9.76
CA PHE A 442 1.74 5.29 -8.50
C PHE A 442 1.76 6.77 -8.14
N LEU A 443 2.01 7.66 -9.11
CA LEU A 443 2.00 9.11 -8.92
C LEU A 443 0.61 9.62 -8.55
N SER A 444 -0.46 8.97 -9.03
CA SER A 444 -1.84 9.27 -8.61
C SER A 444 -2.11 8.93 -7.15
N CYS A 445 -1.42 7.94 -6.55
CA CYS A 445 -1.49 7.72 -5.10
C CYS A 445 -0.91 8.91 -4.31
N VAL A 446 0.15 9.54 -4.83
CA VAL A 446 0.77 10.72 -4.23
C VAL A 446 -0.12 11.94 -4.42
N ALA A 447 -0.56 12.20 -5.66
CA ALA A 447 -1.41 13.34 -6.01
C ALA A 447 -2.72 13.40 -5.19
N LYS A 448 -3.34 12.25 -4.91
CA LYS A 448 -4.52 12.13 -4.04
C LYS A 448 -4.31 12.52 -2.58
N ALA A 449 -3.07 12.50 -2.11
CA ALA A 449 -2.69 12.87 -0.76
C ALA A 449 -2.05 14.28 -0.68
N LEU A 450 -1.86 14.96 -1.82
CA LEU A 450 -1.39 16.33 -1.86
C LEU A 450 -2.49 17.31 -1.48
N THR A 451 -2.11 18.26 -0.61
CA THR A 451 -2.87 19.49 -0.36
C THR A 451 -2.18 20.64 -1.09
N VAL A 452 -2.87 21.26 -2.06
CA VAL A 452 -2.30 22.27 -2.95
C VAL A 452 -2.81 23.65 -2.56
N GLN A 453 -1.88 24.56 -2.25
CA GLN A 453 -2.17 25.98 -2.09
C GLN A 453 -1.98 26.69 -3.43
N VAL A 454 -3.05 27.28 -3.96
CA VAL A 454 -3.06 27.99 -5.23
C VAL A 454 -3.03 29.49 -4.95
N LYS A 455 -2.06 30.17 -5.57
CA LYS A 455 -1.82 31.60 -5.40
C LYS A 455 -1.88 32.28 -6.76
N VAL A 456 -2.79 33.23 -6.92
CA VAL A 456 -2.91 34.02 -8.16
C VAL A 456 -2.42 35.45 -7.91
N LYS A 457 -1.48 35.93 -8.72
CA LYS A 457 -0.87 37.26 -8.54
C LYS A 457 -1.65 38.34 -9.32
N GLY A 458 -2.82 38.73 -8.80
CA GLY A 458 -3.69 39.77 -9.39
C GLY A 458 -4.11 40.87 -8.41
N LYS A 459 -4.79 41.92 -8.91
CA LYS A 459 -5.41 42.97 -8.09
C LYS A 459 -6.87 42.64 -7.78
N ASP A 460 -7.11 42.00 -6.65
CA ASP A 460 -8.41 42.10 -5.98
C ASP A 460 -8.46 43.37 -5.11
N ALA A 461 -9.55 44.11 -5.19
CA ALA A 461 -9.70 45.41 -4.50
C ALA A 461 -9.98 45.27 -2.99
N SER A 462 -9.99 44.05 -2.46
CA SER A 462 -10.53 43.66 -1.15
C SER A 462 -9.48 43.12 -0.17
N GLY A 463 -8.20 43.45 -0.35
CA GLY A 463 -7.14 43.35 0.69
C GLY A 463 -6.67 41.95 1.10
N GLY A 464 -7.39 40.88 0.74
CA GLY A 464 -7.00 39.50 1.01
C GLY A 464 -5.99 38.97 -0.02
N LYS A 465 -4.93 38.29 0.45
CA LYS A 465 -4.07 37.48 -0.42
C LYS A 465 -4.88 36.29 -0.95
N GLY A 466 -5.16 36.27 -2.25
CA GLY A 466 -5.96 35.24 -2.93
C GLY A 466 -5.30 33.86 -2.94
N LEU A 467 -5.35 33.18 -1.79
CA LEU A 467 -4.77 31.86 -1.54
C LEU A 467 -5.88 30.84 -1.30
N THR A 468 -6.16 29.98 -2.27
CA THR A 468 -7.14 28.89 -2.12
C THR A 468 -6.43 27.57 -1.85
N THR A 469 -7.01 26.73 -0.98
CA THR A 469 -6.49 25.37 -0.74
C THR A 469 -7.40 24.36 -1.45
N VAL A 470 -6.81 23.52 -2.30
CA VAL A 470 -7.52 22.53 -3.12
C VAL A 470 -6.85 21.15 -3.01
N THR A 471 -7.61 20.12 -3.36
CA THR A 471 -7.18 18.71 -3.43
C THR A 471 -7.60 18.11 -4.77
N LEU A 472 -6.97 17.00 -5.17
CA LEU A 472 -7.32 16.32 -6.42
C LEU A 472 -8.81 15.93 -6.47
N ALA A 473 -9.40 15.55 -5.34
CA ALA A 473 -10.82 15.18 -5.23
C ALA A 473 -11.79 16.39 -5.34
N THR A 474 -11.31 17.61 -5.11
CA THR A 474 -12.09 18.85 -5.33
C THR A 474 -11.85 19.48 -6.70
N SER A 475 -10.78 19.09 -7.41
CA SER A 475 -10.37 19.68 -8.70
C SER A 475 -10.55 18.74 -9.89
N ILE A 476 -10.85 17.46 -9.69
CA ILE A 476 -11.29 16.53 -10.74
C ILE A 476 -12.52 15.79 -10.23
N HIS A 477 -13.68 16.15 -10.76
CA HIS A 477 -14.97 15.63 -10.32
C HIS A 477 -15.19 14.18 -10.80
N PRO A 478 -15.94 13.32 -10.07
CA PRO A 478 -16.21 11.94 -10.49
C PRO A 478 -16.90 11.78 -11.85
N ARG A 479 -17.46 12.87 -12.41
CA ARG A 479 -18.09 12.89 -13.75
C ARG A 479 -17.16 13.38 -14.87
N ASP A 480 -15.99 13.94 -14.54
CA ASP A 480 -15.10 14.55 -15.53
C ASP A 480 -14.38 13.50 -16.37
N PHE A 481 -14.13 13.81 -17.64
CA PHE A 481 -13.47 12.89 -18.57
C PHE A 481 -11.95 12.82 -18.31
N VAL A 482 -11.55 11.95 -17.40
CA VAL A 482 -10.14 11.62 -17.11
C VAL A 482 -9.53 10.61 -18.10
N GLY A 483 -10.24 10.28 -19.18
CA GLY A 483 -9.88 9.20 -20.10
C GLY A 483 -9.73 7.86 -19.36
N SER A 484 -8.64 7.15 -19.64
CA SER A 484 -8.28 5.89 -18.98
C SER A 484 -7.75 6.06 -17.54
N ARG A 485 -7.42 7.29 -17.09
CA ARG A 485 -6.90 7.59 -15.74
C ARG A 485 -7.99 7.65 -14.66
N TRP A 486 -8.92 6.69 -14.65
CA TRP A 486 -10.00 6.57 -13.65
C TRP A 486 -9.46 6.60 -12.20
N TRP A 487 -8.23 6.12 -12.01
CA TRP A 487 -7.50 6.07 -10.76
C TRP A 487 -7.09 7.43 -10.17
N LEU A 488 -7.32 8.56 -10.85
CA LEU A 488 -7.13 9.91 -10.27
C LEU A 488 -8.26 10.29 -9.28
N ARG A 489 -9.46 9.74 -9.43
CA ARG A 489 -10.65 10.11 -8.63
C ARG A 489 -10.59 9.57 -7.19
N GLY A 490 -11.19 10.27 -6.23
CA GLY A 490 -11.22 9.87 -4.81
C GLY A 490 -9.93 10.18 -4.04
N CYS A 491 -9.86 9.80 -2.76
CA CYS A 491 -8.76 10.13 -1.84
C CYS A 491 -7.86 8.92 -1.52
N ILE A 492 -6.68 9.17 -0.93
CA ILE A 492 -5.76 8.15 -0.39
C ILE A 492 -5.16 8.65 0.93
N THR A 493 -4.87 7.75 1.86
CA THR A 493 -4.25 8.12 3.15
C THR A 493 -2.79 8.55 2.97
N ARG A 494 -2.37 9.62 3.67
CA ARG A 494 -0.97 10.10 3.68
C ARG A 494 0.06 8.99 3.92
N LYS A 495 -0.20 8.08 4.87
CA LYS A 495 0.69 6.94 5.18
C LYS A 495 0.92 5.99 4.00
N LEU A 496 -0.03 5.86 3.07
CA LEU A 496 0.17 5.09 1.85
C LEU A 496 1.03 5.87 0.85
N ALA A 497 0.74 7.17 0.66
CA ALA A 497 1.53 8.02 -0.23
C ALA A 497 3.00 8.11 0.18
N GLU A 498 3.31 8.19 1.48
CA GLU A 498 4.68 8.09 2.03
C GLU A 498 5.40 6.80 1.60
N VAL A 499 4.72 5.65 1.66
CA VAL A 499 5.29 4.35 1.24
C VAL A 499 5.45 4.24 -0.28
N ILE A 500 4.55 4.85 -1.06
CA ILE A 500 4.64 4.90 -2.53
C ILE A 500 5.74 5.86 -3.00
N ILE A 501 5.93 7.01 -2.34
CA ILE A 501 7.09 7.90 -2.55
C ILE A 501 8.38 7.12 -2.30
N GLN A 502 8.46 6.34 -1.21
CA GLN A 502 9.65 5.53 -0.93
C GLN A 502 9.85 4.43 -1.98
N LEU A 503 8.79 3.80 -2.49
CA LEU A 503 8.88 2.82 -3.59
C LEU A 503 9.42 3.47 -4.87
N LEU A 504 8.91 4.64 -5.25
CA LEU A 504 9.37 5.37 -6.45
C LEU A 504 10.81 5.86 -6.30
N LYS A 505 11.21 6.36 -5.12
CA LYS A 505 12.62 6.71 -4.83
C LYS A 505 13.53 5.49 -4.83
N ASP A 506 13.08 4.33 -4.36
CA ASP A 506 13.82 3.07 -4.45
C ASP A 506 13.95 2.54 -5.89
N MET A 507 12.93 2.77 -6.74
CA MET A 507 12.95 2.47 -8.17
C MET A 507 13.96 3.37 -8.90
N ALA A 508 13.90 4.69 -8.70
CA ALA A 508 14.84 5.65 -9.29
C ALA A 508 16.29 5.41 -8.84
N ALA A 509 16.51 5.03 -7.58
CA ALA A 509 17.82 4.65 -7.04
C ALA A 509 18.29 3.24 -7.46
N GLY A 510 17.60 2.56 -8.38
CA GLY A 510 18.01 1.28 -8.95
C GLY A 510 17.93 0.06 -8.01
N LYS A 511 17.30 0.20 -6.84
CA LYS A 511 17.21 -0.88 -5.84
C LYS A 511 16.31 -2.05 -6.27
N LEU A 512 15.51 -1.86 -7.33
CA LEU A 512 14.75 -2.93 -7.99
C LEU A 512 15.51 -3.48 -9.20
N SER A 513 15.87 -2.61 -10.15
CA SER A 513 16.81 -2.89 -11.24
C SER A 513 17.26 -1.59 -11.92
N GLU A 514 18.36 -1.65 -12.68
CA GLU A 514 18.84 -0.55 -13.52
C GLU A 514 17.82 -0.13 -14.60
N ALA A 515 17.12 -1.10 -15.20
CA ALA A 515 16.04 -0.83 -16.14
C ALA A 515 14.87 -0.07 -15.47
N TRP A 516 14.57 -0.36 -14.20
CA TRP A 516 13.61 0.43 -13.43
C TRP A 516 14.14 1.82 -13.10
N ALA A 517 15.43 2.00 -12.79
CA ALA A 517 16.01 3.32 -12.54
C ALA A 517 15.82 4.26 -13.73
N ASN A 518 16.28 3.83 -14.92
CA ASN A 518 16.29 4.67 -16.11
C ASN A 518 14.86 5.04 -16.57
N VAL A 519 13.93 4.07 -16.55
CA VAL A 519 12.52 4.33 -16.89
C VAL A 519 11.80 5.17 -15.83
N THR A 520 12.15 5.03 -14.55
CA THR A 520 11.54 5.85 -13.48
C THR A 520 11.99 7.30 -13.58
N LYS A 521 13.29 7.55 -13.77
CA LYS A 521 13.83 8.91 -13.97
C LYS A 521 13.27 9.56 -15.24
N GLY A 522 13.24 8.82 -16.35
CA GLY A 522 12.63 9.28 -17.60
C GLY A 522 11.15 9.65 -17.46
N ALA A 523 10.35 8.89 -16.70
CA ALA A 523 8.94 9.21 -16.46
C ALA A 523 8.72 10.40 -15.51
N VAL A 524 9.55 10.54 -14.47
CA VAL A 524 9.54 11.72 -13.57
C VAL A 524 9.89 12.99 -14.37
N ALA A 525 10.90 12.91 -15.23
CA ALA A 525 11.25 13.98 -16.15
C ALA A 525 10.14 14.29 -17.18
N GLU A 526 9.57 13.28 -17.86
CA GLU A 526 8.50 13.46 -18.84
C GLU A 526 7.29 14.17 -18.20
N ASN A 527 6.86 13.77 -17.00
CA ASN A 527 5.74 14.40 -16.31
C ASN A 527 6.00 15.85 -15.87
N ILE A 528 7.24 16.22 -15.52
CA ILE A 528 7.60 17.60 -15.20
C ILE A 528 7.70 18.45 -16.49
N LEU A 529 8.29 17.90 -17.56
CA LEU A 529 8.41 18.56 -18.87
C LEU A 529 7.05 18.73 -19.57
N ASN A 530 6.07 17.88 -19.30
CA ASN A 530 4.73 18.01 -19.86
C ASN A 530 4.01 19.31 -19.42
N LEU A 531 4.48 20.01 -18.38
CA LEU A 531 4.02 21.36 -18.03
C LEU A 531 4.38 22.41 -19.09
N THR A 532 5.51 22.30 -19.79
CA THR A 532 5.88 23.28 -20.84
C THR A 532 4.97 23.15 -22.07
N LYS A 533 4.52 21.92 -22.33
CA LYS A 533 3.69 21.52 -23.48
C LYS A 533 2.20 21.85 -23.34
N LEU A 534 1.74 22.30 -22.17
CA LEU A 534 0.35 22.75 -21.98
C LEU A 534 0.06 23.95 -22.88
N GLU A 535 -1.03 23.86 -23.65
CA GLU A 535 -1.55 24.96 -24.50
C GLU A 535 -2.03 26.14 -23.64
N ASP A 536 -1.98 27.37 -24.20
CA ASP A 536 -2.30 28.62 -23.50
C ASP A 536 -3.69 28.66 -22.81
N SER A 537 -4.68 27.97 -23.38
CA SER A 537 -6.01 27.76 -22.79
C SER A 537 -5.94 27.13 -21.40
N HIS A 538 -5.12 26.08 -21.28
CA HIS A 538 -4.95 25.27 -20.07
C HIS A 538 -3.98 25.88 -19.05
N ARG A 539 -3.35 27.03 -19.35
CA ARG A 539 -2.43 27.74 -18.44
C ARG A 539 -3.12 28.65 -17.42
N THR A 540 -4.43 28.82 -17.53
CA THR A 540 -5.23 29.63 -16.59
C THR A 540 -5.44 28.89 -15.25
N PRO A 541 -5.64 29.59 -14.12
CA PRO A 541 -5.81 28.93 -12.82
C PRO A 541 -7.04 28.01 -12.73
N SER A 542 -8.13 28.30 -13.46
CA SER A 542 -9.31 27.44 -13.48
C SER A 542 -9.04 26.13 -14.24
N GLU A 543 -8.58 26.23 -15.49
CA GLU A 543 -8.41 25.05 -16.33
C GLU A 543 -7.24 24.17 -15.87
N CYS A 544 -6.11 24.77 -15.49
CA CYS A 544 -4.89 24.04 -15.12
C CYS A 544 -5.12 23.06 -13.96
N LEU A 545 -5.94 23.45 -12.97
CA LEU A 545 -6.28 22.61 -11.81
C LEU A 545 -7.09 21.36 -12.16
N HIS A 546 -7.83 21.37 -13.27
CA HIS A 546 -8.57 20.20 -13.76
C HIS A 546 -7.68 19.28 -14.63
N THR A 547 -6.48 19.72 -15.04
CA THR A 547 -5.58 18.90 -15.87
C THR A 547 -4.88 17.80 -15.06
N PRO A 548 -4.86 16.53 -15.54
CA PRO A 548 -4.00 15.48 -14.97
C PRO A 548 -2.51 15.87 -14.92
N THR A 549 -2.06 16.65 -15.91
CA THR A 549 -0.66 17.08 -16.08
C THR A 549 -0.12 17.81 -14.86
N LEU A 550 -0.87 18.77 -14.30
CA LEU A 550 -0.44 19.51 -13.11
C LEU A 550 -0.25 18.58 -11.91
N TRP A 551 -1.24 17.71 -11.65
CA TRP A 551 -1.22 16.82 -10.49
C TRP A 551 -0.15 15.73 -10.58
N LEU A 552 0.10 15.19 -11.79
CA LEU A 552 1.19 14.24 -12.03
C LEU A 552 2.57 14.91 -11.96
N ALA A 553 2.71 16.17 -12.39
CA ALA A 553 3.94 16.93 -12.22
C ALA A 553 4.21 17.23 -10.73
N LEU A 554 3.21 17.70 -9.97
CA LEU A 554 3.34 17.92 -8.52
C LEU A 554 3.70 16.63 -7.75
N ALA A 555 3.08 15.50 -8.10
CA ALA A 555 3.47 14.20 -7.56
C ALA A 555 4.92 13.80 -7.93
N SER A 556 5.37 14.17 -9.14
CA SER A 556 6.73 13.90 -9.61
C SER A 556 7.78 14.75 -8.86
N LEU A 557 7.46 15.98 -8.46
CA LEU A 557 8.31 16.80 -7.59
C LEU A 557 8.56 16.15 -6.21
N CYS A 558 7.60 15.39 -5.67
CA CYS A 558 7.78 14.65 -4.41
C CYS A 558 8.74 13.43 -4.53
N VAL A 559 9.03 12.96 -5.74
CA VAL A 559 9.94 11.83 -6.01
C VAL A 559 11.19 12.25 -6.80
N LEU A 560 11.47 13.56 -6.84
CA LEU A 560 12.62 14.12 -7.52
C LEU A 560 13.94 13.67 -6.86
N ASP A 561 14.98 13.60 -7.70
CA ASP A 561 16.33 13.16 -7.37
C ASP A 561 17.33 14.16 -7.98
N SER A 562 18.53 14.31 -7.41
CA SER A 562 19.57 15.25 -7.85
C SER A 562 19.91 15.14 -9.33
N GLU A 563 19.87 13.94 -9.93
CA GLU A 563 20.15 13.75 -11.37
C GLU A 563 19.12 14.46 -12.28
N HIS A 564 17.91 14.72 -11.77
CA HIS A 564 16.91 15.55 -12.47
C HIS A 564 17.20 17.04 -12.36
N VAL A 565 17.74 17.52 -11.22
CA VAL A 565 18.13 18.92 -11.06
C VAL A 565 19.23 19.27 -12.06
N GLU A 566 20.26 18.42 -12.15
CA GLU A 566 21.41 18.60 -13.05
C GLU A 566 21.02 18.56 -14.53
N ARG A 567 20.09 17.68 -14.93
CA ARG A 567 19.73 17.47 -16.36
C ARG A 567 18.51 18.24 -16.86
N LEU A 568 17.63 18.72 -15.99
CA LEU A 568 16.44 19.48 -16.38
C LEU A 568 16.63 21.01 -16.24
N SER A 569 17.50 21.49 -15.35
CA SER A 569 17.78 22.93 -15.26
C SER A 569 18.63 23.41 -16.43
N SER A 570 18.02 24.20 -17.33
CA SER A 570 18.60 24.72 -18.58
C SER A 570 19.83 25.66 -18.44
N GLY A 571 20.35 25.83 -17.23
CA GLY A 571 21.48 26.70 -16.88
C GLY A 571 22.88 26.06 -16.95
N GLN A 572 23.00 24.74 -17.14
CA GLN A 572 24.30 24.06 -17.28
C GLN A 572 24.38 23.19 -18.54
N TRP A 573 24.64 23.80 -19.69
CA TRP A 573 25.17 23.09 -20.87
C TRP A 573 26.66 22.78 -20.70
N SER A 574 26.98 21.99 -19.67
CA SER A 574 28.34 21.58 -19.30
C SER A 574 28.84 20.41 -20.16
N GLY A 575 29.03 20.67 -21.46
CA GLY A 575 29.74 19.79 -22.39
C GLY A 575 29.03 18.48 -22.76
N THR A 576 28.39 18.44 -23.93
CA THR A 576 28.05 17.17 -24.60
C THR A 576 29.31 16.40 -24.95
N ALA A 577 29.30 15.07 -24.73
CA ALA A 577 30.50 14.23 -24.88
C ALA A 577 30.95 14.03 -26.35
N ASP A 578 30.08 14.30 -27.32
CA ASP A 578 30.41 14.38 -28.75
C ASP A 578 30.58 15.84 -29.17
N GLY A 579 31.68 16.12 -29.88
CA GLY A 579 32.18 17.46 -30.20
C GLY A 579 31.44 18.21 -31.31
N GLN A 580 30.10 18.22 -31.30
CA GLN A 580 29.31 19.15 -32.12
C GLN A 580 29.01 20.43 -31.32
N PRO A 581 29.09 21.62 -31.94
CA PRO A 581 28.73 22.87 -31.26
C PRO A 581 27.22 22.92 -31.01
N ALA A 582 26.83 23.39 -29.81
CA ALA A 582 25.43 23.63 -29.46
C ALA A 582 24.78 24.65 -30.42
N PRO A 583 23.46 24.57 -30.66
CA PRO A 583 22.75 25.58 -31.45
C PRO A 583 22.92 26.97 -30.77
N PRO A 584 23.25 28.03 -31.53
CA PRO A 584 23.54 29.32 -30.94
C PRO A 584 22.29 29.91 -30.28
N ARG A 585 22.38 30.22 -28.99
CA ARG A 585 21.37 31.05 -28.31
C ARG A 585 21.41 32.46 -28.94
N PRO A 586 20.28 33.19 -29.01
CA PRO A 586 20.31 34.59 -29.38
C PRO A 586 21.17 35.37 -28.37
N THR A 587 22.24 36.00 -28.83
CA THR A 587 23.08 36.89 -28.02
C THR A 587 22.49 38.28 -27.95
N CYS A 588 22.86 39.04 -26.93
CA CYS A 588 22.44 40.41 -26.72
C CYS A 588 23.08 41.32 -27.79
N SER A 589 22.27 41.88 -28.69
CA SER A 589 22.67 42.77 -29.78
C SER A 589 23.24 44.13 -29.33
N ASN A 590 23.35 44.36 -28.02
CA ASN A 590 24.01 45.51 -27.38
C ASN A 590 25.30 45.10 -26.63
N HIS A 591 25.77 43.86 -26.82
CA HIS A 591 27.03 43.34 -26.30
C HIS A 591 27.85 42.71 -27.44
N ASP A 592 29.03 43.26 -27.70
CA ASP A 592 29.96 42.72 -28.70
C ASP A 592 30.77 41.49 -28.19
N ASP A 593 30.44 40.98 -27.00
CA ASP A 593 31.15 39.84 -26.38
C ASP A 593 30.83 38.48 -27.00
N GLY A 594 29.65 38.31 -27.62
CA GLY A 594 29.20 37.03 -28.17
C GLY A 594 28.82 35.97 -27.13
N GLU A 595 28.87 36.29 -25.84
CA GLU A 595 28.61 35.37 -24.71
C GLU A 595 27.34 35.77 -23.93
N THR A 596 27.02 37.06 -23.85
CA THR A 596 25.86 37.58 -23.13
C THR A 596 24.57 37.18 -23.83
N GLY A 597 23.84 36.23 -23.25
CA GLY A 597 22.55 35.75 -23.77
C GLY A 597 21.45 36.81 -23.73
N ALA A 598 20.60 36.82 -24.76
CA ALA A 598 19.38 37.62 -24.81
C ALA A 598 18.18 36.87 -24.21
N ILE A 599 17.35 37.62 -23.47
CA ILE A 599 16.15 37.13 -22.79
C ILE A 599 14.90 37.84 -23.36
N ILE A 600 15.06 39.05 -23.91
CA ILE A 600 13.96 39.87 -24.43
C ILE A 600 14.24 40.22 -25.89
N GLN A 601 13.32 39.85 -26.77
CA GLN A 601 13.29 40.31 -28.16
C GLN A 601 12.51 41.61 -28.25
N CYS A 602 13.19 42.69 -28.64
CA CYS A 602 12.63 44.00 -28.90
C CYS A 602 12.48 44.23 -30.41
N ASN A 603 11.30 44.70 -30.84
CA ASN A 603 11.01 44.92 -32.26
C ASN A 603 11.82 46.05 -32.93
N VAL A 604 12.56 46.84 -32.16
CA VAL A 604 13.43 47.93 -32.66
C VAL A 604 14.88 47.78 -32.17
N CYS A 605 15.10 47.40 -30.91
CA CYS A 605 16.46 47.26 -30.34
C CYS A 605 17.10 45.87 -30.54
N GLY A 606 16.44 44.94 -31.22
CA GLY A 606 16.95 43.58 -31.41
C GLY A 606 16.81 42.72 -30.15
N ASN A 607 17.68 41.71 -30.03
CA ASN A 607 17.65 40.76 -28.92
C ASN A 607 18.49 41.33 -27.76
N LEU A 608 17.96 41.39 -26.54
CA LEU A 608 18.61 42.03 -25.39
C LEU A 608 18.66 41.12 -24.16
N CYS A 609 19.75 41.19 -23.39
CA CYS A 609 19.79 40.67 -22.03
C CYS A 609 18.91 41.53 -21.10
N ALA A 610 18.58 41.02 -19.91
CA ALA A 610 17.68 41.71 -18.97
C ALA A 610 18.17 43.12 -18.59
N ASP A 611 19.47 43.32 -18.42
CA ASP A 611 20.04 44.64 -18.13
C ASP A 611 20.05 45.57 -19.35
N CYS A 612 20.34 45.07 -20.56
CA CYS A 612 20.26 45.91 -21.76
C CYS A 612 18.82 46.32 -22.11
N ASP A 613 17.83 45.45 -21.90
CA ASP A 613 16.41 45.86 -21.96
C ASP A 613 16.13 46.99 -20.96
N ARG A 614 16.54 46.79 -19.71
CA ARG A 614 16.34 47.75 -18.62
C ARG A 614 16.98 49.10 -18.94
N PHE A 615 18.23 49.13 -19.41
CA PHE A 615 18.95 50.38 -19.64
C PHE A 615 18.56 51.08 -20.95
N LEU A 616 18.43 50.36 -22.07
CA LEU A 616 18.07 50.96 -23.35
C LEU A 616 16.62 51.50 -23.37
N HIS A 617 15.70 50.86 -22.65
CA HIS A 617 14.30 51.26 -22.61
C HIS A 617 13.94 52.25 -21.48
N LEU A 618 14.91 52.75 -20.70
CA LEU A 618 14.69 53.86 -19.76
C LEU A 618 14.29 55.18 -20.45
N HIS A 619 14.72 55.40 -21.70
CA HIS A 619 14.55 56.68 -22.37
C HIS A 619 13.17 56.83 -23.03
N ARG A 620 12.52 57.99 -22.89
CA ARG A 620 11.14 58.24 -23.39
C ARG A 620 10.88 57.88 -24.85
N ARG A 621 11.90 57.89 -25.71
CA ARG A 621 11.78 57.54 -27.14
C ARG A 621 11.75 56.03 -27.39
N THR A 622 12.42 55.24 -26.55
CA THR A 622 12.58 53.79 -26.69
C THR A 622 11.63 53.01 -25.76
N HIS A 623 11.19 53.61 -24.66
CA HIS A 623 10.29 53.02 -23.66
C HIS A 623 8.94 52.50 -24.23
N ILE A 624 8.59 52.89 -25.45
CA ILE A 624 7.38 52.48 -26.20
C ILE A 624 7.59 51.27 -27.14
N HIS A 625 8.81 50.73 -27.25
CA HIS A 625 9.06 49.57 -28.12
C HIS A 625 8.29 48.32 -27.67
N GLN A 626 7.84 47.52 -28.64
CA GLN A 626 7.16 46.27 -28.39
C GLN A 626 8.20 45.18 -28.08
N ARG A 627 7.97 44.46 -26.98
CA ARG A 627 8.93 43.53 -26.41
C ARG A 627 8.25 42.22 -26.05
N GLN A 628 8.90 41.11 -26.37
CA GLN A 628 8.50 39.75 -26.02
C GLN A 628 9.69 39.04 -25.36
N VAL A 629 9.45 37.98 -24.59
CA VAL A 629 10.51 37.09 -24.11
C VAL A 629 11.00 36.23 -25.28
N CYS A 630 12.29 35.89 -25.33
CA CYS A 630 12.81 34.96 -26.33
C CYS A 630 12.12 33.58 -26.17
N LYS A 631 11.79 32.89 -27.27
CA LYS A 631 11.07 31.59 -27.19
C LYS A 631 11.84 30.54 -26.41
N GLU A 632 13.16 30.58 -26.54
CA GLU A 632 14.12 29.75 -25.83
C GLU A 632 14.05 29.92 -24.30
N GLU A 633 13.59 31.08 -23.82
CA GLU A 633 13.35 31.41 -22.40
C GLU A 633 11.86 31.24 -22.00
N GLU A 634 10.91 31.30 -22.94
CA GLU A 634 9.52 30.86 -22.72
C GLU A 634 9.42 29.32 -22.58
N GLU A 635 10.30 28.57 -23.24
CA GLU A 635 10.44 27.10 -23.12
C GLU A 635 11.40 26.67 -21.99
N ALA A 636 12.16 27.60 -21.40
CA ALA A 636 13.12 27.29 -20.35
C ALA A 636 12.45 26.84 -19.04
N ILE A 637 12.88 25.68 -18.54
CA ILE A 637 12.49 25.14 -17.24
C ILE A 637 13.68 25.17 -16.27
N LYS A 638 13.43 25.64 -15.05
CA LYS A 638 14.37 25.49 -13.93
C LYS A 638 13.76 24.55 -12.90
N VAL A 639 14.52 23.51 -12.53
CA VAL A 639 14.14 22.48 -11.57
C VAL A 639 15.16 22.47 -10.43
N ASP A 640 14.70 22.64 -9.19
CA ASP A 640 15.51 22.66 -7.97
C ASP A 640 15.01 21.60 -6.96
N LEU A 641 15.89 21.18 -6.04
CA LEU A 641 15.56 20.24 -4.95
C LEU A 641 16.26 20.66 -3.65
N HIS A 642 15.49 21.12 -2.66
CA HIS A 642 16.03 21.52 -1.35
C HIS A 642 15.38 20.69 -0.23
N GLU A 643 16.18 19.93 0.52
CA GLU A 643 15.77 19.12 1.70
C GLU A 643 14.53 18.22 1.49
N GLY A 644 14.26 17.76 0.26
CA GLY A 644 13.11 16.91 -0.08
C GLY A 644 11.86 17.65 -0.60
N CYS A 645 11.94 18.97 -0.77
CA CYS A 645 10.99 19.79 -1.52
C CYS A 645 11.48 20.00 -2.96
N GLY A 646 10.74 19.45 -3.92
CA GLY A 646 11.00 19.63 -5.35
C GLY A 646 10.31 20.89 -5.86
N ARG A 647 11.03 21.71 -6.64
CA ARG A 647 10.54 22.99 -7.20
C ARG A 647 10.74 23.00 -8.71
N THR A 648 9.75 23.48 -9.46
CA THR A 648 9.86 23.79 -10.89
C THR A 648 9.33 25.20 -11.17
N LYS A 649 9.98 25.89 -12.11
CA LYS A 649 9.76 27.30 -12.40
C LYS A 649 9.76 27.52 -13.91
N LEU A 650 8.63 27.99 -14.41
CA LEU A 650 8.36 28.44 -15.79
C LEU A 650 8.01 29.93 -15.77
N PHE A 651 7.89 30.56 -16.95
CA PHE A 651 7.52 31.98 -17.02
C PHE A 651 6.09 32.27 -16.49
N TRP A 652 5.15 31.34 -16.69
CA TRP A 652 3.73 31.50 -16.32
C TRP A 652 3.33 30.81 -15.00
N VAL A 653 4.16 29.90 -14.47
CA VAL A 653 3.86 29.18 -13.23
C VAL A 653 5.12 28.82 -12.44
N MET A 654 5.03 28.90 -11.12
CA MET A 654 5.99 28.31 -10.19
C MET A 654 5.25 27.25 -9.36
N ALA A 655 5.73 26.01 -9.41
CA ALA A 655 5.12 24.88 -8.73
C ALA A 655 6.15 24.20 -7.82
N LEU A 656 5.75 23.84 -6.60
CA LEU A 656 6.61 23.18 -5.62
C LEU A 656 5.82 22.15 -4.81
N ALA A 657 6.46 21.05 -4.41
CA ALA A 657 5.84 20.03 -3.58
C ALA A 657 6.85 19.40 -2.60
N ASP A 658 6.48 19.34 -1.33
CA ASP A 658 7.27 18.70 -0.28
C ASP A 658 6.87 17.24 -0.08
N SER A 659 7.85 16.34 -0.21
CA SER A 659 7.67 14.90 -0.03
C SER A 659 7.47 14.46 1.43
N CYS A 660 7.75 15.32 2.41
CA CYS A 660 7.60 15.00 3.84
C CYS A 660 6.23 15.38 4.43
N THR A 661 5.65 16.51 4.02
CA THR A 661 4.34 17.00 4.51
C THR A 661 3.18 16.75 3.56
N LEU A 662 3.45 16.41 2.30
CA LEU A 662 2.46 16.31 1.21
C LEU A 662 1.68 17.62 1.01
N LYS A 663 2.35 18.74 1.24
CA LYS A 663 1.89 20.07 0.85
C LYS A 663 2.58 20.49 -0.44
N ALA A 664 1.83 21.14 -1.31
CA ALA A 664 2.32 21.70 -2.56
C ALA A 664 1.77 23.12 -2.76
N MET A 665 2.48 23.95 -3.52
CA MET A 665 2.02 25.28 -3.91
C MET A 665 2.14 25.46 -5.42
N VAL A 666 1.17 26.16 -6.01
CA VAL A 666 1.18 26.60 -7.40
C VAL A 666 0.92 28.11 -7.42
N GLU A 667 1.95 28.89 -7.72
CA GLU A 667 1.84 30.33 -8.00
C GLU A 667 1.66 30.55 -9.49
N PHE A 668 0.46 30.94 -9.90
CA PHE A 668 0.16 31.38 -11.26
C PHE A 668 0.60 32.83 -11.45
N ARG A 669 1.37 33.04 -12.52
CA ARG A 669 1.98 34.33 -12.86
C ARG A 669 1.29 34.87 -14.11
N GLU A 670 0.86 36.12 -14.08
CA GLU A 670 0.51 36.82 -15.32
C GLU A 670 1.73 36.80 -16.24
N GLY A 671 1.63 36.04 -17.33
CA GLY A 671 2.63 36.04 -18.40
C GLY A 671 2.81 37.46 -18.94
N ALA A 672 3.99 37.77 -19.46
CA ALA A 672 4.44 39.14 -19.75
C ALA A 672 3.75 39.83 -20.96
N ARG A 673 2.45 39.54 -21.21
CA ARG A 673 1.62 40.20 -22.23
C ARG A 673 1.40 41.67 -21.89
N SER A 674 2.29 42.52 -22.42
CA SER A 674 2.12 43.97 -22.51
C SER A 674 1.85 44.68 -21.17
N LYS A 675 2.88 44.79 -20.31
CA LYS A 675 2.87 45.83 -19.27
C LYS A 675 2.88 47.21 -19.95
N PRO A 676 1.90 48.10 -19.71
CA PRO A 676 1.93 49.46 -20.22
C PRO A 676 3.13 50.20 -19.62
N ALA A 677 4.14 50.47 -20.45
CA ALA A 677 5.45 50.85 -19.98
C ALA A 677 5.55 52.39 -19.83
N GLY A 678 5.66 52.91 -18.61
CA GLY A 678 5.82 54.36 -18.42
C GLY A 678 6.11 54.94 -17.04
N VAL A 679 6.33 54.15 -15.97
CA VAL A 679 6.66 54.68 -14.63
C VAL A 679 7.66 53.80 -13.89
N THR A 680 8.57 54.41 -13.13
CA THR A 680 9.44 53.75 -12.14
C THR A 680 8.62 53.23 -10.96
N SER A 681 7.96 52.08 -11.12
CA SER A 681 7.20 51.45 -10.04
C SER A 681 8.13 50.91 -8.96
N GLY A 682 8.02 51.38 -7.72
CA GLY A 682 8.68 50.73 -6.60
C GLY A 682 8.02 49.37 -6.31
N VAL A 683 8.85 48.38 -6.01
CA VAL A 683 8.42 47.02 -5.70
C VAL A 683 8.44 46.85 -4.18
N CYS A 684 7.34 46.37 -3.59
CA CYS A 684 7.33 46.00 -2.18
C CYS A 684 8.27 44.81 -1.94
N ARG A 685 9.24 44.99 -1.04
CA ARG A 685 10.21 43.97 -0.59
C ARG A 685 9.56 42.63 -0.19
N PHE A 686 8.34 42.69 0.37
CA PHE A 686 7.67 41.55 0.99
C PHE A 686 6.65 40.88 0.06
N CYS A 687 5.55 41.57 -0.27
CA CYS A 687 4.49 41.02 -1.13
C CYS A 687 4.79 41.10 -2.65
N GLY A 688 5.84 41.82 -3.07
CA GLY A 688 6.19 41.96 -4.48
C GLY A 688 5.22 42.81 -5.31
N THR A 689 4.33 43.58 -4.67
CA THR A 689 3.41 44.54 -5.31
C THR A 689 4.17 45.73 -5.89
N THR A 690 3.92 46.05 -7.15
CA THR A 690 4.51 47.20 -7.86
C THR A 690 3.58 48.42 -7.79
N GLY A 691 4.07 49.57 -7.35
CA GLY A 691 3.26 50.79 -7.20
C GLY A 691 3.96 52.07 -7.65
N ASN A 692 3.15 53.01 -8.15
CA ASN A 692 3.60 54.27 -8.76
C ASN A 692 3.34 55.51 -7.88
N SER A 693 2.83 55.31 -6.66
CA SER A 693 2.36 56.38 -5.78
C SER A 693 2.53 56.03 -4.30
N GLY A 694 2.52 57.07 -3.45
CA GLY A 694 2.64 56.93 -1.99
C GLY A 694 3.98 56.34 -1.55
N LEU A 695 3.95 55.55 -0.48
CA LEU A 695 5.15 54.94 0.15
C LEU A 695 6.02 54.13 -0.82
N LEU A 696 5.44 53.53 -1.87
CA LEU A 696 6.18 52.78 -2.89
C LEU A 696 6.95 53.64 -3.89
N ALA A 697 6.65 54.94 -4.02
CA ALA A 697 7.39 55.82 -4.93
C ALA A 697 8.72 56.33 -4.35
N ILE A 698 8.91 56.22 -3.02
CA ILE A 698 10.06 56.75 -2.29
C ILE A 698 10.77 55.64 -1.48
N GLY A 699 10.01 54.66 -0.98
CA GLY A 699 10.52 53.49 -0.27
C GLY A 699 10.13 52.17 -0.95
N ASN A 700 10.69 51.07 -0.46
CA ASN A 700 10.52 49.74 -1.03
C ASN A 700 9.48 48.88 -0.29
N ILE A 701 8.48 49.50 0.36
CA ILE A 701 7.50 48.81 1.19
C ILE A 701 6.12 49.44 0.97
N CYS A 702 5.10 48.63 0.71
CA CYS A 702 3.74 49.12 0.47
C CYS A 702 2.99 49.44 1.77
N ALA A 703 1.85 50.13 1.66
CA ALA A 703 1.03 50.55 2.79
C ALA A 703 0.22 49.41 3.46
N ASP A 704 0.37 48.18 2.98
CA ASP A 704 -0.21 46.97 3.58
C ASP A 704 0.28 46.74 5.02
N GLN A 705 -0.62 46.35 5.92
CA GLN A 705 -0.30 46.26 7.35
C GLN A 705 0.73 45.16 7.65
N GLU A 706 0.62 43.98 7.03
CA GLU A 706 1.56 42.88 7.24
C GLU A 706 2.96 43.28 6.74
N CYS A 707 3.04 43.91 5.56
CA CYS A 707 4.28 44.46 5.03
C CYS A 707 4.92 45.51 5.96
N GLN A 708 4.13 46.36 6.62
CA GLN A 708 4.62 47.33 7.61
C GLN A 708 5.02 46.67 8.94
N GLU A 709 4.37 45.59 9.35
CA GLU A 709 4.76 44.78 10.52
C GLU A 709 6.06 44.00 10.29
N HIS A 710 6.22 43.46 9.09
CA HIS A 710 7.47 42.89 8.61
C HIS A 710 8.58 43.96 8.57
N ALA A 711 8.30 45.16 8.07
CA ALA A 711 9.24 46.28 8.03
C ALA A 711 9.79 46.66 9.41
N ARG A 712 8.94 46.71 10.44
CA ARG A 712 9.34 47.05 11.83
C ARG A 712 10.38 46.09 12.40
N ASN A 713 10.32 44.81 12.01
CA ASN A 713 11.17 43.73 12.51
C ASN A 713 12.33 43.35 11.58
N ALA A 714 12.33 43.83 10.33
CA ALA A 714 13.34 43.49 9.32
C ALA A 714 14.71 44.12 9.58
N CYS A 715 15.76 43.45 9.11
CA CYS A 715 17.07 44.08 8.99
C CYS A 715 17.08 45.09 7.83
N ASN A 716 17.57 46.30 8.13
CA ASN A 716 17.70 47.40 7.17
C ASN A 716 19.12 47.55 6.60
N LYS A 717 20.04 46.63 6.94
CA LYS A 717 21.41 46.62 6.41
C LYS A 717 21.42 46.08 4.97
N LEU A 718 22.23 46.70 4.11
CA LEU A 718 22.67 46.10 2.85
C LEU A 718 23.76 45.05 3.14
N GLN A 719 23.73 43.93 2.43
CA GLN A 719 24.81 42.93 2.45
C GLN A 719 25.91 43.34 1.44
N PRO A 720 27.16 42.83 1.58
CA PRO A 720 28.26 43.15 0.66
C PRO A 720 27.99 42.83 -0.82
N CYS A 721 27.05 41.92 -1.10
CA CYS A 721 26.57 41.55 -2.43
C CYS A 721 25.47 42.49 -2.99
N GLY A 722 25.23 43.66 -2.39
CA GLY A 722 24.23 44.63 -2.82
C GLY A 722 22.78 44.29 -2.46
N HIS A 723 22.47 43.05 -2.10
CA HIS A 723 21.12 42.64 -1.65
C HIS A 723 20.80 43.15 -0.23
N MET A 724 19.53 43.39 0.07
CA MET A 724 19.10 43.67 1.44
C MET A 724 19.20 42.42 2.33
N CYS A 725 19.55 42.59 3.60
CA CYS A 725 19.56 41.50 4.56
C CYS A 725 18.14 40.99 4.85
N GLY A 726 17.87 39.71 4.55
CA GLY A 726 16.61 39.01 4.85
C GLY A 726 16.37 38.75 6.35
N GLY A 727 17.40 38.95 7.18
CA GLY A 727 17.38 38.77 8.63
C GLY A 727 16.52 39.78 9.39
N ILE A 728 16.60 39.74 10.71
CA ILE A 728 15.85 40.63 11.61
C ILE A 728 16.68 41.81 12.12
N LYS A 729 15.99 42.81 12.66
CA LYS A 729 16.61 43.97 13.33
C LYS A 729 17.26 43.53 14.65
N GLY A 730 18.52 43.93 14.86
CA GLY A 730 19.26 43.67 16.11
C GLY A 730 20.10 42.38 16.13
N GLU A 731 20.11 41.59 15.05
CA GLU A 731 21.01 40.44 14.90
C GLU A 731 22.49 40.85 14.99
N VAL A 732 23.25 40.12 15.82
CA VAL A 732 24.71 40.29 16.00
C VAL A 732 25.45 39.92 14.71
N VAL A 733 25.13 38.75 14.16
CA VAL A 733 25.54 38.32 12.81
C VAL A 733 24.27 38.29 11.97
N CYS A 734 24.26 39.07 10.89
CA CYS A 734 23.10 39.15 10.00
C CYS A 734 22.96 37.88 9.15
N LEU A 735 21.72 37.43 8.95
CA LEU A 735 21.37 36.30 8.09
C LEU A 735 22.15 36.32 6.76
N PRO A 736 22.80 35.20 6.35
CA PRO A 736 23.48 35.11 5.05
C PRO A 736 22.54 35.45 3.89
N CYS A 737 23.11 35.94 2.77
CA CYS A 737 22.29 36.37 1.64
C CYS A 737 21.54 35.18 1.01
N LEU A 738 20.20 35.19 1.12
CA LEU A 738 19.30 34.14 0.60
C LEU A 738 19.38 33.94 -0.92
N HIS A 739 20.01 34.85 -1.67
CA HIS A 739 20.30 34.69 -3.10
C HIS A 739 21.63 33.96 -3.38
N GLY A 740 22.21 33.27 -2.39
CA GLY A 740 23.40 32.43 -2.55
C GLY A 740 24.72 33.18 -2.73
N CYS A 741 24.74 34.52 -2.71
CA CYS A 741 25.90 35.35 -3.07
C CYS A 741 27.10 35.30 -2.07
N SER A 742 27.13 34.37 -1.12
CA SER A 742 28.18 34.25 -0.10
C SER A 742 28.87 32.89 -0.19
N SER A 743 30.05 32.85 -0.80
CA SER A 743 30.85 31.64 -1.02
C SER A 743 31.45 30.99 0.24
N LYS A 744 31.12 31.49 1.45
CA LYS A 744 31.69 31.02 2.73
C LYS A 744 30.76 30.14 3.57
N LEU A 745 29.45 30.15 3.28
CA LEU A 745 28.44 29.37 4.01
C LEU A 745 27.37 28.90 3.03
N ALA A 746 27.33 27.61 2.74
CA ALA A 746 26.25 27.01 1.96
C ALA A 746 24.94 27.10 2.76
N LEU A 747 24.02 27.92 2.29
CA LEU A 747 22.64 27.94 2.79
C LEU A 747 21.93 26.65 2.36
N LYS A 748 21.15 26.07 3.27
CA LYS A 748 20.27 24.91 2.99
C LYS A 748 19.00 25.28 2.22
N GLN A 749 18.65 26.57 2.19
CA GLN A 749 17.41 27.12 1.61
C GLN A 749 17.68 28.51 1.03
N ASP A 750 17.03 28.87 -0.07
CA ASP A 750 17.19 30.14 -0.79
C ASP A 750 16.05 31.16 -0.53
N ALA A 751 16.02 32.24 -1.31
CA ALA A 751 15.04 33.32 -1.19
C ALA A 751 13.64 33.00 -1.73
N ASP A 752 13.54 32.05 -2.67
CA ASP A 752 12.30 31.61 -3.32
C ASP A 752 11.67 30.41 -2.59
N ASP A 753 12.44 29.71 -1.74
CA ASP A 753 11.96 28.60 -0.92
C ASP A 753 10.87 29.02 0.09
N MET A 754 9.93 28.11 0.33
CA MET A 754 8.81 28.33 1.24
C MET A 754 9.22 28.16 2.70
N CYS A 755 8.68 29.00 3.58
CA CYS A 755 8.81 28.78 5.02
C CYS A 755 7.97 27.56 5.43
N MET A 756 8.62 26.45 5.76
CA MET A 756 7.99 25.15 6.09
C MET A 756 7.23 25.13 7.44
N ILE A 757 6.80 26.30 7.94
CA ILE A 757 5.84 26.46 9.05
C ILE A 757 4.49 26.96 8.52
N CYS A 758 4.47 28.16 7.90
CA CYS A 758 3.23 28.68 7.30
C CYS A 758 2.89 27.97 5.99
N PHE A 759 3.91 27.63 5.19
CA PHE A 759 3.83 27.13 3.82
C PHE A 759 3.15 28.10 2.82
N THR A 760 2.67 29.26 3.27
CA THR A 760 1.95 30.26 2.45
C THR A 760 2.87 31.25 1.74
N GLU A 761 4.10 31.46 2.22
CA GLU A 761 5.01 32.48 1.71
C GLU A 761 6.48 32.03 1.65
N ALA A 762 7.21 32.61 0.69
CA ALA A 762 8.64 32.39 0.49
C ALA A 762 9.48 33.09 1.58
N LEU A 763 10.69 32.60 1.83
CA LEU A 763 11.58 33.13 2.89
C LEU A 763 11.98 34.60 2.68
N SER A 764 11.95 35.12 1.46
CA SER A 764 12.14 36.54 1.16
C SER A 764 10.94 37.43 1.54
N CYS A 765 9.72 36.89 1.62
CA CYS A 765 8.49 37.65 1.84
C CYS A 765 8.31 38.19 3.26
N ALA A 766 9.04 37.68 4.26
CA ALA A 766 8.98 38.16 5.64
C ALA A 766 10.35 37.99 6.34
N PRO A 767 10.64 38.71 7.45
CA PRO A 767 11.93 38.62 8.13
C PRO A 767 12.21 37.20 8.63
N ALA A 768 13.36 36.65 8.23
CA ALA A 768 13.74 35.27 8.48
C ALA A 768 14.89 35.15 9.48
N ILE A 769 15.03 33.98 10.10
CA ILE A 769 16.13 33.60 10.99
C ILE A 769 16.68 32.24 10.58
N GLN A 770 17.98 32.04 10.75
CA GLN A 770 18.62 30.73 10.57
C GLN A 770 18.74 30.05 11.94
N LEU A 771 18.09 28.89 12.09
CA LEU A 771 18.21 28.08 13.30
C LEU A 771 19.60 27.44 13.36
N LYS A 772 20.04 27.05 14.56
CA LYS A 772 21.31 26.34 14.79
C LYS A 772 21.50 25.06 13.95
N CYS A 773 20.41 24.44 13.48
CA CYS A 773 20.44 23.30 12.54
C CYS A 773 20.65 23.68 11.06
N GLY A 774 20.91 24.96 10.76
CA GLY A 774 21.19 25.50 9.42
C GLY A 774 19.95 25.86 8.58
N HIS A 775 18.76 25.40 8.97
CA HIS A 775 17.50 25.70 8.29
C HIS A 775 16.97 27.09 8.60
N VAL A 776 16.26 27.69 7.64
CA VAL A 776 15.78 29.07 7.66
C VAL A 776 14.24 29.09 7.68
N PHE A 777 13.68 29.95 8.54
CA PHE A 777 12.23 30.13 8.73
C PHE A 777 11.92 31.60 9.00
N HIS A 778 10.69 32.05 8.72
CA HIS A 778 10.26 33.39 9.15
C HIS A 778 10.23 33.49 10.68
N TYR A 779 10.77 34.58 11.22
CA TYR A 779 10.86 34.83 12.67
C TYR A 779 9.50 34.76 13.36
N HIS A 780 8.47 35.36 12.75
CA HIS A 780 7.11 35.33 13.29
C HIS A 780 6.51 33.91 13.36
N CYS A 781 6.80 33.05 12.38
CA CYS A 781 6.32 31.67 12.36
C CYS A 781 6.91 30.85 13.52
N CYS A 782 8.22 30.96 13.77
CA CYS A 782 8.86 30.30 14.91
C CYS A 782 8.27 30.79 16.25
N ARG A 783 8.03 32.11 16.40
CA ARG A 783 7.36 32.65 17.60
C ARG A 783 5.94 32.11 17.76
N CYS A 784 5.12 32.13 16.71
CA CYS A 784 3.74 31.65 16.77
C CYS A 784 3.64 30.16 17.12
N VAL A 785 4.53 29.30 16.60
CA VAL A 785 4.57 27.88 16.98
C VAL A 785 4.98 27.69 18.44
N LEU A 786 6.06 28.34 18.89
CA LEU A 786 6.50 28.22 20.29
C LEU A 786 5.48 28.82 21.29
N MET A 787 4.73 29.84 20.89
CA MET A 787 3.64 30.42 21.69
C MET A 787 2.39 29.55 21.74
N LYS A 788 2.00 28.90 20.61
CA LYS A 788 0.86 27.98 20.56
C LYS A 788 1.12 26.64 21.25
N ARG A 789 2.39 26.22 21.39
CA ARG A 789 2.79 24.95 22.00
C ARG A 789 2.21 23.73 21.23
N TRP A 790 1.68 22.74 21.94
CA TRP A 790 1.09 21.51 21.38
C TRP A 790 -0.42 21.65 21.18
N ALA A 791 -0.98 20.79 20.32
CA ALA A 791 -2.42 20.60 20.18
C ALA A 791 -2.92 19.49 21.13
N GLY A 792 -4.18 19.59 21.56
CA GLY A 792 -4.80 18.64 22.50
C GLY A 792 -4.31 18.77 23.96
N PRO A 793 -4.88 17.98 24.89
CA PRO A 793 -4.58 18.11 26.33
C PRO A 793 -3.24 17.49 26.73
N ARG A 794 -2.80 16.41 26.05
CA ARG A 794 -1.51 15.74 26.33
C ARG A 794 -0.32 16.60 25.89
N ILE A 795 0.62 16.82 26.80
CA ILE A 795 1.88 17.50 26.51
C ILE A 795 2.67 16.71 25.45
N THR A 796 2.97 17.35 24.32
CA THR A 796 3.91 16.84 23.31
C THR A 796 4.90 17.92 22.89
N PHE A 797 6.08 17.54 22.41
CA PHE A 797 7.20 18.46 22.14
C PHE A 797 7.57 18.59 20.66
N ALA A 798 6.77 18.05 19.74
CA ALA A 798 7.02 18.15 18.30
C ALA A 798 7.00 19.60 17.79
N PHE A 799 6.29 20.51 18.47
CA PHE A 799 6.25 21.94 18.14
C PHE A 799 7.60 22.66 18.37
N SER A 800 8.43 22.18 19.30
CA SER A 800 9.76 22.76 19.56
C SER A 800 10.86 22.17 18.67
N GLN A 801 10.51 21.37 17.68
CA GLN A 801 11.41 20.72 16.73
C GLN A 801 11.32 21.37 15.35
N CYS A 802 12.44 21.41 14.63
CA CYS A 802 12.53 21.92 13.28
C CYS A 802 11.61 21.12 12.34
N PRO A 803 10.66 21.74 11.62
CA PRO A 803 9.76 21.03 10.70
C PRO A 803 10.46 20.15 9.66
N ILE A 804 11.67 20.52 9.25
CA ILE A 804 12.50 19.77 8.30
C ILE A 804 13.23 18.64 9.04
N CYS A 805 14.35 18.93 9.72
CA CYS A 805 15.27 17.91 10.24
C CYS A 805 14.96 17.38 11.66
N LYS A 806 13.86 17.79 12.29
CA LYS A 806 13.40 17.41 13.64
C LYS A 806 14.35 17.72 14.82
N CYS A 807 15.54 18.26 14.58
CA CYS A 807 16.39 18.83 15.65
C CYS A 807 15.66 19.96 16.38
N ASN A 808 15.91 20.14 17.68
CA ASN A 808 15.29 21.19 18.48
C ASN A 808 15.54 22.60 17.89
N ILE A 809 14.51 23.46 17.96
CA ILE A 809 14.58 24.86 17.54
C ILE A 809 15.47 25.62 18.53
N GLU A 810 16.63 26.09 18.07
CA GLU A 810 17.53 26.94 18.86
C GLU A 810 17.93 28.18 18.05
N HIS A 811 17.62 29.37 18.59
CA HIS A 811 18.07 30.66 18.08
C HIS A 811 18.04 31.73 19.19
N GLN A 812 18.98 32.68 19.18
CA GLN A 812 19.19 33.60 20.32
C GLN A 812 17.95 34.44 20.66
N VAL A 813 17.24 34.96 19.65
CA VAL A 813 16.01 35.78 19.84
C VAL A 813 14.74 34.96 20.11
N LEU A 814 14.87 33.64 20.27
CA LEU A 814 13.78 32.76 20.71
C LEU A 814 14.00 32.25 22.15
N SER A 815 15.14 32.56 22.78
CA SER A 815 15.52 32.04 24.11
C SER A 815 14.45 32.25 25.18
N GLU A 816 13.79 33.41 25.20
CA GLU A 816 12.70 33.74 26.13
C GLU A 816 11.51 32.77 26.05
N LEU A 817 11.22 32.25 24.85
CA LEU A 817 10.16 31.26 24.62
C LEU A 817 10.67 29.82 24.79
N LEU A 818 11.96 29.59 24.56
CA LEU A 818 12.57 28.25 24.61
C LEU A 818 12.93 27.81 26.03
N VAL A 819 13.30 28.71 26.95
CA VAL A 819 13.60 28.37 28.36
C VAL A 819 12.45 27.63 29.05
N PRO A 820 11.22 28.18 29.13
CA PRO A 820 10.10 27.48 29.80
C PRO A 820 9.66 26.20 29.07
N VAL A 821 9.98 26.06 27.77
CA VAL A 821 9.73 24.82 27.02
C VAL A 821 10.77 23.74 27.37
N LYS A 822 12.04 24.12 27.59
CA LYS A 822 13.09 23.20 28.06
C LYS A 822 12.86 22.77 29.51
N GLU A 823 12.52 23.70 30.40
CA GLU A 823 12.16 23.40 31.79
C GLU A 823 11.00 22.40 31.89
N LEU A 824 9.96 22.57 31.06
CA LEU A 824 8.84 21.64 30.98
C LEU A 824 9.25 20.28 30.38
N TYR A 825 10.10 20.26 29.35
CA TYR A 825 10.62 19.02 28.76
C TYR A 825 11.41 18.22 29.79
N GLU A 826 12.34 18.86 30.50
CA GLU A 826 13.17 18.24 31.53
C GLU A 826 12.32 17.76 32.73
N ASP A 827 11.27 18.49 33.12
CA ASP A 827 10.35 18.05 34.17
C ASP A 827 9.51 16.83 33.78
N VAL A 828 8.95 16.81 32.58
CA VAL A 828 8.18 15.66 32.08
C VAL A 828 9.09 14.46 31.86
N GLN A 829 10.28 14.64 31.26
CA GLN A 829 11.26 13.57 31.02
C GLN A 829 11.75 12.94 32.34
N ARG A 830 12.09 13.76 33.34
CA ARG A 830 12.49 13.29 34.68
C ARG A 830 11.38 12.51 35.37
N LYS A 831 10.13 12.99 35.30
CA LYS A 831 8.97 12.30 35.89
C LYS A 831 8.65 10.98 35.17
N ALA A 832 8.74 10.96 33.84
CA ALA A 832 8.50 9.78 33.02
C ALA A 832 9.55 8.70 33.25
N LEU A 833 10.84 9.07 33.30
CA LEU A 833 11.93 8.14 33.58
C LEU A 833 11.84 7.55 35.00
N MET A 834 11.61 8.39 36.02
CA MET A 834 11.40 7.92 37.40
C MET A 834 10.20 6.96 37.49
N ARG A 835 9.13 7.20 36.73
CA ARG A 835 7.98 6.29 36.66
C ARG A 835 8.34 4.94 36.03
N LEU A 836 9.11 4.95 34.93
CA LEU A 836 9.59 3.75 34.25
C LEU A 836 10.52 2.89 35.14
N GLU A 837 11.37 3.55 35.93
CA GLU A 837 12.27 2.90 36.88
C GLU A 837 11.48 2.15 37.97
N TYR A 838 10.51 2.83 38.61
CA TYR A 838 9.67 2.28 39.68
C TYR A 838 8.64 1.23 39.19
N GLU A 839 8.25 1.25 37.91
CA GLU A 839 7.48 0.16 37.30
C GLU A 839 8.36 -1.04 36.86
N GLY A 840 9.69 -0.97 37.03
CA GLY A 840 10.63 -2.01 36.62
C GLY A 840 10.82 -2.14 35.09
N LEU A 841 10.08 -1.36 34.30
CA LEU A 841 10.03 -1.44 32.84
C LEU A 841 11.28 -0.91 32.12
N HIS A 842 12.22 -0.32 32.87
CA HIS A 842 13.51 0.17 32.37
C HIS A 842 14.43 -0.92 31.78
N LYS A 843 14.06 -2.21 31.87
CA LYS A 843 14.80 -3.37 31.32
C LYS A 843 14.11 -4.08 30.13
N VAL A 844 12.94 -3.60 29.70
CA VAL A 844 12.14 -4.23 28.63
C VAL A 844 12.90 -4.27 27.30
N GLU A 845 12.66 -5.32 26.50
CA GLU A 845 13.32 -5.58 25.20
C GLU A 845 13.32 -4.38 24.24
N ALA A 846 12.29 -3.52 24.30
CA ALA A 846 12.21 -2.29 23.52
C ALA A 846 13.38 -1.30 23.77
N ILE A 847 14.06 -1.42 24.92
CA ILE A 847 15.22 -0.63 25.35
C ILE A 847 16.51 -1.45 25.28
N THR A 848 16.46 -2.74 25.60
CA THR A 848 17.65 -3.60 25.74
C THR A 848 18.06 -4.35 24.47
N THR A 849 17.15 -4.56 23.50
CA THR A 849 17.45 -5.29 22.26
C THR A 849 18.09 -4.38 21.20
N PRO A 850 19.30 -4.69 20.69
CA PRO A 850 19.94 -3.93 19.62
C PRO A 850 19.07 -3.86 18.36
N GLY A 851 18.81 -2.64 17.88
CA GLY A 851 17.94 -2.39 16.72
C GLY A 851 16.47 -2.11 17.06
N ALA A 852 16.06 -2.19 18.32
CA ALA A 852 14.76 -1.69 18.77
C ALA A 852 14.67 -0.15 18.68
N ARG A 853 13.44 0.39 18.53
CA ARG A 853 13.17 1.84 18.36
C ARG A 853 13.77 2.72 19.46
N PHE A 854 13.94 2.19 20.66
CA PHE A 854 14.43 2.90 21.85
C PHE A 854 15.67 2.24 22.46
N TYR A 855 16.48 1.55 21.65
CA TYR A 855 17.68 0.88 22.12
C TYR A 855 18.63 1.85 22.85
N ASN A 856 18.93 1.56 24.12
CA ASN A 856 19.66 2.40 25.07
C ASN A 856 19.04 3.80 25.36
N ASP A 857 17.76 4.04 25.03
CA ASP A 857 17.03 5.28 25.35
C ASP A 857 15.74 5.02 26.17
N PRO A 858 15.86 4.75 27.48
CA PRO A 858 14.71 4.57 28.37
C PRO A 858 13.89 5.87 28.53
N ALA A 859 14.49 7.04 28.33
CA ALA A 859 13.82 8.31 28.51
C ALA A 859 12.82 8.57 27.38
N SER A 860 13.22 8.37 26.12
CA SER A 860 12.29 8.47 24.98
C SER A 860 11.22 7.36 25.01
N TYR A 861 11.55 6.15 25.48
CA TYR A 861 10.53 5.10 25.70
C TYR A 861 9.47 5.54 26.72
N ALA A 862 9.87 6.11 27.85
CA ALA A 862 8.94 6.62 28.86
C ALA A 862 8.08 7.79 28.34
N MET A 863 8.66 8.70 27.55
CA MET A 863 7.95 9.84 26.94
C MET A 863 6.93 9.40 25.86
N ASP A 864 7.22 8.33 25.11
CA ASP A 864 6.29 7.73 24.14
C ASP A 864 5.14 7.02 24.87
N ARG A 865 5.46 6.23 25.92
CA ARG A 865 4.53 5.39 26.69
C ARG A 865 3.55 6.17 27.56
N TYR A 866 4.01 7.20 28.27
CA TYR A 866 3.19 7.88 29.30
C TYR A 866 2.53 9.16 28.79
N ALA A 867 1.37 9.50 29.35
CA ALA A 867 0.66 10.75 29.09
C ALA A 867 0.83 11.70 30.29
N TYR A 868 1.26 12.93 29.99
CA TYR A 868 1.40 14.02 30.96
C TYR A 868 0.59 15.24 30.52
N TYR A 869 0.07 15.97 31.50
CA TYR A 869 -0.88 17.07 31.34
C TYR A 869 -0.44 18.25 32.23
N VAL A 870 -0.78 19.49 31.85
CA VAL A 870 -0.48 20.68 32.67
C VAL A 870 -1.68 20.96 33.58
N CYS A 871 -1.47 21.01 34.90
CA CYS A 871 -2.53 21.35 35.84
C CYS A 871 -2.84 22.85 35.82
N TYR A 872 -4.08 23.22 35.48
CA TYR A 872 -4.52 24.61 35.40
C TYR A 872 -4.27 25.42 36.68
N LYS A 873 -4.47 24.83 37.86
CA LYS A 873 -4.35 25.53 39.15
C LYS A 873 -2.91 25.82 39.60
N CYS A 874 -1.92 25.04 39.14
CA CYS A 874 -0.53 25.15 39.64
C CYS A 874 0.55 25.12 38.55
N ASN A 875 0.18 24.98 37.28
CA ASN A 875 1.03 24.92 36.09
C ASN A 875 2.12 23.81 36.08
N LYS A 876 2.13 22.91 37.08
CA LYS A 876 2.99 21.71 37.09
C LYS A 876 2.46 20.65 36.11
N ALA A 877 3.38 19.92 35.47
CA ALA A 877 3.03 18.70 34.75
C ALA A 877 2.67 17.55 35.72
N TYR A 878 1.59 16.83 35.44
CA TYR A 878 1.15 15.64 36.19
C TYR A 878 0.89 14.45 35.26
N TYR A 879 0.98 13.24 35.83
CA TYR A 879 0.74 11.98 35.11
C TYR A 879 -0.76 11.71 34.97
N GLY A 880 -1.18 11.30 33.78
CA GLY A 880 -2.57 10.97 33.47
C GLY A 880 -2.71 9.65 32.69
N GLY A 881 -1.94 8.62 33.09
CA GLY A 881 -2.04 7.28 32.51
C GLY A 881 -1.11 7.01 31.32
N GLU A 882 -1.36 5.91 30.63
CA GLU A 882 -0.59 5.48 29.47
C GLU A 882 -1.18 6.02 28.16
N ALA A 883 -0.32 6.47 27.26
CA ALA A 883 -0.65 7.07 25.98
C ALA A 883 -1.47 6.18 25.03
N ARG A 884 -1.44 4.85 25.22
CA ARG A 884 -2.24 3.90 24.43
C ARG A 884 -3.75 4.02 24.67
N CYS A 885 -4.17 4.73 25.73
CA CYS A 885 -5.57 5.01 26.03
C CYS A 885 -6.07 6.35 25.46
N ASP A 886 -5.22 7.08 24.71
CA ASP A 886 -5.38 8.51 24.37
C ASP A 886 -5.46 8.75 22.84
N ALA A 887 -5.78 7.72 22.06
CA ALA A 887 -5.56 7.70 20.61
C ALA A 887 -6.64 8.42 19.75
N GLU A 888 -7.71 8.94 20.36
CA GLU A 888 -8.92 9.42 19.65
C GLU A 888 -9.42 10.81 20.13
N VAL A 889 -8.62 11.59 20.87
CA VAL A 889 -9.01 12.90 21.42
C VAL A 889 -8.95 14.01 20.34
N GLY A 890 -9.96 14.89 20.33
CA GLY A 890 -10.02 16.06 19.44
C GLY A 890 -9.16 17.25 19.90
N GLU A 891 -9.04 18.28 19.05
CA GLU A 891 -8.25 19.48 19.40
C GLU A 891 -8.99 20.42 20.39
N GLU A 892 -10.30 20.26 20.55
CA GLU A 892 -11.14 21.05 21.46
C GLU A 892 -11.28 20.36 22.84
N TYR A 893 -10.82 21.03 23.89
CA TYR A 893 -10.98 20.66 25.29
C TYR A 893 -10.96 21.91 26.18
N ASP A 894 -11.51 21.86 27.39
CA ASP A 894 -11.40 22.95 28.37
C ASP A 894 -10.13 22.74 29.23
N PRO A 895 -9.13 23.65 29.19
CA PRO A 895 -7.94 23.54 30.02
C PRO A 895 -8.21 23.61 31.53
N THR A 896 -9.33 24.21 31.96
CA THR A 896 -9.67 24.39 33.39
C THR A 896 -10.00 23.08 34.10
N GLU A 897 -10.41 22.05 33.34
CA GLU A 897 -10.72 20.71 33.86
C GLU A 897 -9.46 19.83 34.04
N LEU A 898 -8.32 20.22 33.48
CA LEU A 898 -7.04 19.55 33.72
C LEU A 898 -6.48 19.96 35.09
N VAL A 899 -6.75 19.14 36.10
CA VAL A 899 -6.31 19.36 37.49
C VAL A 899 -5.61 18.12 38.02
N CYS A 900 -4.39 18.28 38.54
CA CYS A 900 -3.67 17.19 39.19
C CYS A 900 -4.28 16.83 40.56
N GLY A 901 -4.07 15.59 41.02
CA GLY A 901 -4.63 15.10 42.29
C GLY A 901 -4.29 15.96 43.52
N ALA A 902 -3.12 16.61 43.52
CA ALA A 902 -2.73 17.58 44.56
C ALA A 902 -3.60 18.85 44.61
N CYS A 903 -4.28 19.17 43.51
CA CYS A 903 -5.12 20.36 43.31
C CYS A 903 -6.62 20.01 43.20
N SER A 904 -6.97 18.73 43.23
CA SER A 904 -8.33 18.17 43.23
C SER A 904 -8.58 17.22 44.41
N ASP A 905 -7.87 17.39 45.53
CA ASP A 905 -7.95 16.56 46.74
C ASP A 905 -9.32 16.69 47.46
N VAL A 906 -10.33 16.02 46.92
CA VAL A 906 -11.69 15.92 47.47
C VAL A 906 -11.79 14.96 48.67
N SER A 907 -10.77 14.12 48.90
CA SER A 907 -10.83 13.02 49.88
C SER A 907 -9.84 13.17 51.04
N ARG A 908 -9.07 14.26 51.12
CA ARG A 908 -7.97 14.49 52.08
C ARG A 908 -6.97 13.33 52.09
N ALA A 909 -6.44 13.02 50.91
CA ALA A 909 -5.53 11.90 50.70
C ALA A 909 -4.31 11.96 51.65
N GLN A 910 -3.82 10.80 52.10
CA GLN A 910 -2.63 10.76 52.95
C GLN A 910 -1.38 11.17 52.14
N MET A 911 -0.66 12.16 52.67
CA MET A 911 0.59 12.67 52.09
C MET A 911 1.66 11.56 52.03
N CYS A 912 2.37 11.43 50.91
CA CYS A 912 3.44 10.44 50.80
C CYS A 912 4.68 10.88 51.58
N PRO A 913 5.24 10.06 52.51
CA PRO A 913 6.42 10.44 53.28
C PRO A 913 7.68 10.73 52.44
N LYS A 914 7.76 10.21 51.21
CA LYS A 914 8.88 10.44 50.28
C LYS A 914 8.63 11.55 49.26
N HIS A 915 7.37 11.76 48.85
CA HIS A 915 7.05 12.56 47.65
C HIS A 915 5.88 13.56 47.84
N GLY A 916 5.40 13.75 49.07
CA GLY A 916 4.29 14.67 49.39
C GLY A 916 3.05 14.37 48.55
N THR A 917 2.65 15.34 47.72
CA THR A 917 1.52 15.24 46.77
C THR A 917 1.94 15.24 45.30
N ASP A 918 3.24 15.36 44.97
CA ASP A 918 3.69 15.58 43.58
C ASP A 918 3.40 14.42 42.62
N PHE A 919 3.10 13.22 43.15
CA PHE A 919 2.62 12.05 42.41
C PHE A 919 1.28 11.50 42.96
N LEU A 920 0.44 12.36 43.56
CA LEU A 920 -0.89 11.97 44.03
C LEU A 920 -1.83 11.70 42.85
N GLU A 921 -2.27 10.46 42.70
CA GLU A 921 -3.20 10.01 41.66
C GLU A 921 -4.61 9.80 42.22
N TYR A 922 -5.62 10.00 41.37
CA TYR A 922 -7.01 9.61 41.62
C TYR A 922 -7.46 8.51 40.65
N LYS A 923 -8.37 7.66 41.12
CA LYS A 923 -9.11 6.71 40.28
C LYS A 923 -10.21 7.46 39.53
N CYS A 924 -10.44 7.14 38.27
CA CYS A 924 -11.67 7.55 37.58
C CYS A 924 -12.89 6.98 38.33
N ARG A 925 -13.86 7.82 38.68
CA ARG A 925 -15.07 7.42 39.39
C ARG A 925 -15.78 6.23 38.72
N TYR A 926 -15.82 6.23 37.39
CA TYR A 926 -16.60 5.31 36.56
C TYR A 926 -15.83 4.08 36.01
N CYS A 927 -14.52 3.93 36.29
CA CYS A 927 -13.76 2.72 35.90
C CYS A 927 -12.46 2.51 36.69
N CYS A 928 -11.80 1.37 36.50
CA CYS A 928 -10.46 1.07 37.02
C CYS A 928 -9.38 1.68 36.10
N SER A 929 -9.29 3.00 36.06
CA SER A 929 -8.23 3.73 35.36
C SER A 929 -7.81 4.97 36.15
N VAL A 930 -6.59 5.46 35.91
CA VAL A 930 -6.11 6.73 36.49
C VAL A 930 -6.90 7.88 35.88
N ALA A 931 -7.27 8.86 36.70
CA ALA A 931 -7.98 10.06 36.27
C ALA A 931 -7.05 11.10 35.62
N VAL A 932 -7.63 11.92 34.76
CA VAL A 932 -6.97 12.99 34.00
C VAL A 932 -7.72 14.30 34.17
N PHE A 933 -9.05 14.27 34.03
CA PHE A 933 -9.94 15.41 34.17
C PHE A 933 -10.61 15.44 35.55
N PHE A 934 -10.86 16.64 36.06
CA PHE A 934 -11.60 16.90 37.29
C PHE A 934 -12.74 17.89 37.02
N CYS A 935 -13.90 17.36 36.68
CA CYS A 935 -15.05 18.14 36.23
C CYS A 935 -16.01 18.45 37.40
N PHE A 936 -16.85 19.46 37.20
CA PHE A 936 -17.94 19.84 38.13
C PHE A 936 -17.47 20.10 39.58
N GLY A 937 -16.19 20.43 39.77
CA GLY A 937 -15.55 20.63 41.07
C GLY A 937 -15.58 19.43 42.02
N THR A 938 -15.95 18.23 41.55
CA THR A 938 -16.34 17.10 42.41
C THR A 938 -15.99 15.71 41.87
N THR A 939 -15.72 15.54 40.57
CA THR A 939 -15.70 14.20 39.94
C THR A 939 -14.48 13.98 39.05
N HIS A 940 -13.80 12.86 39.24
CA HIS A 940 -12.61 12.47 38.48
C HIS A 940 -12.93 11.53 37.29
N PHE A 941 -12.48 11.90 36.09
CA PHE A 941 -12.64 11.14 34.85
C PHE A 941 -11.29 10.78 34.21
N CYS A 942 -11.17 9.59 33.62
CA CYS A 942 -10.18 9.33 32.58
C CYS A 942 -10.75 9.75 31.21
N ASN A 943 -9.89 9.98 30.20
CA ASN A 943 -10.28 10.54 28.90
C ASN A 943 -11.48 9.80 28.29
N ALA A 944 -11.40 8.48 28.18
CA ALA A 944 -12.50 7.66 27.65
C ALA A 944 -13.80 7.71 28.49
N CYS A 945 -13.80 8.09 29.77
CA CYS A 945 -15.04 8.36 30.52
C CYS A 945 -15.45 9.84 30.49
N HIS A 946 -14.55 10.74 30.10
CA HIS A 946 -14.83 12.16 29.87
C HIS A 946 -15.51 12.36 28.50
N ASP A 947 -15.04 11.71 27.43
CA ASP A 947 -15.69 11.75 26.10
C ASP A 947 -17.20 11.38 26.15
N ASP A 948 -17.54 10.47 27.06
CA ASP A 948 -18.86 9.86 27.24
C ASP A 948 -19.53 10.33 28.55
N PHE A 949 -19.11 11.49 29.10
CA PHE A 949 -19.50 11.92 30.46
C PHE A 949 -21.02 11.95 30.62
N GLN A 950 -21.74 12.52 29.65
CA GLN A 950 -23.20 12.65 29.66
C GLN A 950 -23.94 11.31 29.81
N ARG A 951 -23.35 10.22 29.33
CA ARG A 951 -23.88 8.87 29.51
C ARG A 951 -23.43 8.31 30.86
N VAL A 952 -22.13 8.27 31.15
CA VAL A 952 -21.63 7.58 32.35
C VAL A 952 -22.04 8.25 33.66
N THR A 953 -22.28 9.57 33.71
CA THR A 953 -22.83 10.23 34.91
C THR A 953 -24.29 9.89 35.18
N ASN A 954 -25.04 9.50 34.14
CA ASN A 954 -26.48 9.22 34.22
C ASN A 954 -26.79 7.73 34.48
N ILE A 955 -25.80 6.83 34.45
CA ILE A 955 -25.97 5.42 34.82
C ILE A 955 -26.17 5.30 36.35
N PRO A 956 -27.23 4.65 36.84
CA PRO A 956 -27.43 4.38 38.27
C PRO A 956 -26.24 3.62 38.87
N ARG A 957 -25.85 3.94 40.11
CA ARG A 957 -24.67 3.30 40.76
C ARG A 957 -24.75 1.77 40.84
N LEU A 958 -25.96 1.21 40.89
CA LEU A 958 -26.21 -0.24 40.93
C LEU A 958 -25.99 -0.93 39.58
N GLU A 959 -25.93 -0.17 38.49
CA GLU A 959 -25.75 -0.64 37.10
C GLU A 959 -24.33 -0.38 36.57
N LEU A 960 -23.46 0.25 37.38
CA LEU A 960 -22.06 0.45 37.03
C LEU A 960 -21.26 -0.88 37.16
N PRO A 961 -20.31 -1.15 36.24
CA PRO A 961 -19.52 -2.38 36.26
C PRO A 961 -18.73 -2.55 37.57
N SER A 962 -18.68 -3.78 38.07
CA SER A 962 -17.87 -4.14 39.23
C SER A 962 -16.37 -4.18 38.86
N CYS A 963 -15.50 -4.18 39.87
CA CYS A 963 -14.07 -4.41 39.61
C CYS A 963 -13.86 -5.84 39.07
N PRO A 964 -13.17 -6.04 37.93
CA PRO A 964 -12.45 -5.05 37.12
C PRO A 964 -13.34 -4.28 36.12
N ALA A 965 -13.39 -2.96 36.25
CA ALA A 965 -14.20 -2.07 35.42
C ALA A 965 -13.36 -1.33 34.36
N GLY A 966 -13.78 -1.37 33.11
CA GLY A 966 -13.19 -0.63 31.99
C GLY A 966 -13.92 0.70 31.70
N PRO A 967 -13.31 1.61 30.91
CA PRO A 967 -13.93 2.87 30.52
C PRO A 967 -15.26 2.72 29.74
N LYS A 968 -16.02 3.82 29.60
CA LYS A 968 -17.35 3.88 28.97
C LYS A 968 -18.35 2.87 29.58
N ALA A 969 -18.20 2.59 30.89
CA ALA A 969 -18.98 1.64 31.68
C ALA A 969 -18.97 0.20 31.13
N LYS A 970 -17.79 -0.31 30.76
CA LYS A 970 -17.60 -1.68 30.28
C LYS A 970 -17.11 -2.62 31.39
N GLN A 971 -17.70 -3.80 31.54
CA GLN A 971 -17.14 -4.86 32.38
C GLN A 971 -15.89 -5.47 31.72
N LEU A 972 -14.84 -5.75 32.49
CA LEU A 972 -13.68 -6.52 32.02
C LEU A 972 -13.72 -7.97 32.54
N GLU A 973 -12.98 -8.83 31.85
CA GLU A 973 -12.82 -10.25 32.18
C GLU A 973 -11.70 -10.43 33.23
N GLY A 974 -11.84 -11.44 34.10
CA GLY A 974 -10.90 -11.75 35.19
C GLY A 974 -11.25 -11.12 36.54
N GLU A 975 -10.46 -11.42 37.57
CA GLU A 975 -10.66 -10.91 38.96
C GLU A 975 -9.67 -9.80 39.35
N GLU A 976 -8.59 -9.59 38.59
CA GLU A 976 -7.54 -8.63 38.95
C GLU A 976 -7.89 -7.21 38.48
N CYS A 977 -7.77 -6.23 39.39
CA CYS A 977 -7.97 -4.83 39.09
C CYS A 977 -6.84 -4.28 38.19
N PRO A 978 -7.14 -3.58 37.07
CA PRO A 978 -6.14 -2.90 36.23
C PRO A 978 -5.30 -1.80 36.91
N LEU A 979 -5.60 -1.46 38.18
CA LEU A 979 -4.82 -0.54 39.02
C LEU A 979 -4.08 -1.26 40.16
N HIS A 980 -4.14 -2.60 40.19
CA HIS A 980 -3.52 -3.51 41.17
C HIS A 980 -3.74 -3.08 42.64
N VAL A 981 -4.90 -2.50 42.94
CA VAL A 981 -5.25 -1.96 44.27
C VAL A 981 -6.71 -2.23 44.61
N LYS A 982 -6.98 -2.50 45.90
CA LYS A 982 -8.35 -2.59 46.42
C LYS A 982 -8.92 -1.18 46.60
N HIS A 983 -10.09 -0.92 45.99
CA HIS A 983 -10.75 0.38 46.01
C HIS A 983 -12.27 0.22 46.24
N PRO A 984 -13.00 1.29 46.60
CA PRO A 984 -14.47 1.30 46.71
C PRO A 984 -15.17 0.92 45.38
N PRO A 985 -16.49 0.65 45.41
CA PRO A 985 -17.27 0.37 44.21
C PRO A 985 -17.19 1.47 43.14
N THR A 986 -17.44 1.09 41.89
CA THR A 986 -17.55 2.02 40.77
C THR A 986 -18.71 3.00 41.02
N GLY A 987 -18.48 4.29 40.77
CA GLY A 987 -19.40 5.38 41.15
C GLY A 987 -18.94 6.21 42.35
N GLU A 988 -17.81 5.86 42.98
CA GLU A 988 -17.23 6.57 44.13
C GLU A 988 -15.82 7.11 43.85
N GLU A 989 -15.48 8.20 44.52
CA GLU A 989 -14.20 8.90 44.42
C GLU A 989 -13.13 8.21 45.28
N PHE A 990 -11.94 7.99 44.72
CA PHE A 990 -10.87 7.28 45.44
C PHE A 990 -9.48 7.82 45.07
N ALA A 991 -8.75 8.31 46.09
CA ALA A 991 -7.34 8.62 45.97
C ALA A 991 -6.52 7.33 45.93
N LEU A 992 -5.70 7.17 44.89
CA LEU A 992 -4.79 6.03 44.71
C LEU A 992 -3.48 6.21 45.50
N GLY A 993 -3.29 7.37 46.15
CA GLY A 993 -2.06 7.74 46.85
C GLY A 993 -0.94 8.09 45.87
N CYS A 994 0.31 7.86 46.28
CA CYS A 994 1.48 8.11 45.44
C CYS A 994 1.64 7.01 44.39
N GLY A 995 1.32 7.32 43.13
CA GLY A 995 1.34 6.34 42.03
C GLY A 995 2.70 5.70 41.75
N VAL A 996 3.79 6.41 42.11
CA VAL A 996 5.17 5.92 42.02
C VAL A 996 5.49 4.93 43.15
N CYS A 997 5.11 5.24 44.40
CA CYS A 997 5.34 4.33 45.53
C CYS A 997 4.45 3.08 45.50
N ARG A 998 3.20 3.19 45.03
CA ARG A 998 2.26 2.05 44.91
C ARG A 998 2.92 0.87 44.20
N ASN A 999 3.58 1.13 43.08
CA ASN A 999 4.16 0.12 42.20
C ASN A 999 5.50 -0.46 42.74
N ALA A 1000 6.08 0.17 43.78
CA ALA A 1000 7.22 -0.36 44.52
C ALA A 1000 6.82 -1.22 45.74
N HIS A 1001 5.52 -1.30 46.08
CA HIS A 1001 5.01 -2.20 47.12
C HIS A 1001 4.53 -3.55 46.58
N THR A 1002 4.71 -3.79 45.28
CA THR A 1002 4.47 -5.06 44.58
C THR A 1002 5.76 -5.86 44.30
N PHE A 1003 6.86 -5.53 45.00
CA PHE A 1003 8.16 -6.19 44.98
C PHE A 1003 8.64 -6.52 46.41
#